data_AF-A0A9W8FF58-F1
#
_entry.id   AF-A0A9W8FF58-F1
#
_cell.length_a   1.000
_cell.length_b   1.000
_cell.length_c   1.000
_cell.angle_alpha   90.00
_cell.angle_beta   90.00
_cell.angle_gamma   90.00
#
_symmetry.space_group_name_H-M   'P 1'
#
loop_
_entity.id
_entity.type
_entity.pdbx_description
1 polymer ?
#
loop_
_entity_poly.entity_id
_entity_poly.type
_entity_poly.pdbx_seq_one_letter_code
_entity_poly.pdbx_strand_id
1 'polypeptide(L)'
;MTKASQNQITISKNLAPPAANTLAAAGLLKTLLAAQATVTTVQWTNVAATANEGAPKSKQPYWTTLDDAQTKIYDANATVRYLYRVWTLSQSERLSVEQLLEWEEKSLSTLPADKELETIFAAAEPKIASINAVEDSNAVSAVDAVLFGSLYYALSNAKDNTLSKYPALQQWYSRLLSSATVVSVLPVYSANVVNVLVREDATLENRKVNGSIEFSYDPSKTVLPQAGEKNILITSALPYVNNVPHLGNIIGSTLSADVFARYSRARGSNTLYICGTDEYGTTTEIKALEENISCQELCDKYNALHKDVYDWFNLSFDYFGRTTTEKQTEIVQSIFLKCRENGYISEDVMEQPFCETCNRFLADRFVEGTCPKCGYEDARGDQCDKCSGLYNATELINPRCKLDNNTPVVRESKHLFLDLDKLQPKCEEYVNKTAAEGSWSSNGVTITRNWLKEGLHPRCITRDLKWGVPIPVDGFDTKVFYVWFDACIGYPSITANYTDEWEKWWKNPDDVKLYQFMGKDNVPFHTIVFPSTEIATGDNWTFLHHISTCDYLNYESGKFSKSRGVGVFGNNARDTGVPSDVWRYYLLASRPETADTVFTWNDFVARNNNELLANLGNFCNRVVKFLDGNTKYAGVLPAPEPSRIAPGADTADRRLIDDVNTLLARYIEQMDGVHIRSGLRTVMDISARGNVYLQESKLDNTLFNEHRAQCDTVLAVATNLIYLIGALLHPFLPATSACIARQLNAPERIITDAFELELGAGHVIGKAEYLFARIDEKKIDEWRAKFGGSQKETDANEKKKSKKDKSKSKSKTKDKANASSNPPKDVANADIVISTS
;
A
#
# COMPACT_ATOMS: atom_id res chain seq x y z
N MET A 1 -75.71 -18.70 29.69
CA MET A 1 -74.49 -17.88 29.55
C MET A 1 -73.28 -18.79 29.64
N THR A 2 -72.88 -19.37 28.51
CA THR A 2 -71.67 -20.17 28.34
C THR A 2 -70.48 -19.22 28.17
N LYS A 3 -69.47 -19.33 29.04
CA LYS A 3 -68.19 -18.62 28.85
C LYS A 3 -67.58 -19.10 27.54
N ALA A 4 -67.48 -18.20 26.56
CA ALA A 4 -66.67 -18.43 25.37
C ALA A 4 -65.22 -18.65 25.83
N SER A 5 -64.71 -19.87 25.66
CA SER A 5 -63.27 -20.12 25.74
C SER A 5 -62.62 -19.32 24.62
N GLN A 6 -61.84 -18.30 24.96
CA GLN A 6 -60.98 -17.62 23.99
C GLN A 6 -60.03 -18.68 23.43
N ASN A 7 -60.08 -18.95 22.13
CA ASN A 7 -59.05 -19.77 21.48
C ASN A 7 -57.73 -19.01 21.61
N GLN A 8 -56.67 -19.69 22.03
CA GLN A 8 -55.35 -19.14 22.24
C GLN A 8 -54.32 -19.95 21.45
N ILE A 9 -53.36 -19.25 20.87
CA ILE A 9 -52.18 -19.88 20.26
C ILE A 9 -50.92 -19.27 20.83
N THR A 10 -49.86 -20.05 20.87
CA THR A 10 -48.52 -19.56 21.25
C THR A 10 -47.61 -19.61 20.03
N ILE A 11 -47.07 -18.46 19.63
CA ILE A 11 -46.01 -18.37 18.62
C ILE A 11 -44.66 -18.45 19.36
N SER A 12 -43.97 -19.57 19.17
CA SER A 12 -42.64 -19.81 19.74
C SER A 12 -41.56 -19.48 18.73
N LYS A 13 -40.63 -18.59 19.07
CA LYS A 13 -39.48 -18.22 18.24
C LYS A 13 -38.23 -18.99 18.66
N ASN A 14 -37.54 -19.61 17.70
CA ASN A 14 -36.34 -20.41 17.96
C ASN A 14 -35.05 -19.80 17.39
N LEU A 15 -35.15 -18.73 16.60
CA LEU A 15 -34.05 -18.04 15.93
C LEU A 15 -34.33 -16.53 15.88
N ALA A 16 -33.41 -15.77 15.27
CA ALA A 16 -33.58 -14.34 15.03
C ALA A 16 -34.87 -14.04 14.20
N PRO A 17 -35.47 -12.84 14.34
CA PRO A 17 -36.65 -12.45 13.57
C PRO A 17 -36.40 -12.61 12.05
N PRO A 18 -37.40 -13.08 11.28
CA PRO A 18 -37.23 -13.29 9.84
C PRO A 18 -37.03 -11.97 9.08
N ALA A 19 -36.31 -12.02 7.96
CA ALA A 19 -36.18 -10.89 7.04
C ALA A 19 -37.48 -10.66 6.25
N ALA A 20 -37.87 -9.40 6.02
CA ALA A 20 -39.17 -9.01 5.47
C ALA A 20 -39.50 -9.60 4.09
N ASN A 21 -38.48 -9.96 3.31
CA ASN A 21 -38.60 -10.54 1.97
C ASN A 21 -38.53 -12.08 1.95
N THR A 22 -38.74 -12.76 3.08
CA THR A 22 -38.61 -14.22 3.19
C THR A 22 -39.95 -14.92 3.39
N LEU A 23 -40.02 -16.21 3.00
CA LEU A 23 -41.17 -17.08 3.28
C LEU A 23 -41.53 -17.15 4.77
N ALA A 24 -40.55 -16.92 5.64
CA ALA A 24 -40.76 -16.88 7.08
C ALA A 24 -41.51 -15.64 7.54
N ALA A 25 -41.14 -14.47 7.04
CA ALA A 25 -41.89 -13.24 7.30
C ALA A 25 -43.31 -13.35 6.73
N ALA A 26 -43.43 -13.83 5.49
CA ALA A 26 -44.74 -14.09 4.88
C ALA A 26 -45.60 -15.00 5.77
N GLY A 27 -45.09 -16.16 6.19
CA GLY A 27 -45.82 -17.07 7.07
C GLY A 27 -46.20 -16.46 8.43
N LEU A 28 -45.37 -15.57 8.97
CA LEU A 28 -45.65 -14.91 10.25
C LEU A 28 -46.84 -13.98 10.09
N LEU A 29 -46.85 -13.21 9.00
CA LEU A 29 -47.97 -12.34 8.64
C LEU A 29 -49.26 -13.15 8.42
N LYS A 30 -49.20 -14.28 7.68
CA LYS A 30 -50.34 -15.19 7.50
C LYS A 30 -50.95 -15.63 8.84
N THR A 31 -50.08 -16.04 9.77
CA THR A 31 -50.48 -16.54 11.10
C THR A 31 -51.13 -15.45 11.93
N LEU A 32 -50.56 -14.24 11.94
CA LEU A 32 -51.09 -13.10 12.70
C LEU A 32 -52.43 -12.60 12.12
N LEU A 33 -52.55 -12.54 10.79
CA LEU A 33 -53.79 -12.18 10.12
C LEU A 33 -54.91 -13.16 10.44
N ALA A 34 -54.64 -14.47 10.36
CA ALA A 34 -55.62 -15.49 10.68
C ALA A 34 -56.04 -15.43 12.15
N ALA A 35 -55.09 -15.32 13.08
CA ALA A 35 -55.40 -15.24 14.51
C ALA A 35 -56.26 -14.01 14.83
N GLN A 36 -55.95 -12.86 14.25
CA GLN A 36 -56.73 -11.64 14.46
C GLN A 36 -58.12 -11.75 13.84
N ALA A 37 -58.25 -12.28 12.63
CA ALA A 37 -59.53 -12.45 11.94
C ALA A 37 -60.46 -13.44 12.66
N THR A 38 -59.91 -14.47 13.31
CA THR A 38 -60.68 -15.48 14.05
C THR A 38 -60.78 -15.19 15.55
N VAL A 39 -60.44 -13.97 15.99
CA VAL A 39 -60.51 -13.51 17.39
C VAL A 39 -59.76 -14.46 18.34
N THR A 40 -58.60 -14.95 17.89
CA THR A 40 -57.73 -15.88 18.62
C THR A 40 -56.59 -15.12 19.28
N THR A 41 -56.42 -15.30 20.59
CA THR A 41 -55.37 -14.62 21.36
C THR A 41 -54.00 -15.19 21.04
N VAL A 42 -53.04 -14.35 20.67
CA VAL A 42 -51.65 -14.77 20.39
C VAL A 42 -50.76 -14.48 21.60
N GLN A 43 -50.12 -15.52 22.13
CA GLN A 43 -49.02 -15.41 23.07
C GLN A 43 -47.67 -15.58 22.37
N TRP A 44 -46.65 -14.91 22.88
CA TRP A 44 -45.29 -14.99 22.33
C TRP A 44 -44.35 -15.67 23.32
N THR A 45 -43.48 -16.54 22.83
CA THR A 45 -42.44 -17.17 23.66
C THR A 45 -41.13 -17.23 22.90
N ASN A 46 -40.04 -16.80 23.55
CA ASN A 46 -38.68 -16.96 23.03
C ASN A 46 -38.09 -18.25 23.60
N VAL A 47 -37.70 -19.18 22.74
CA VAL A 47 -37.04 -20.41 23.16
C VAL A 47 -35.55 -20.12 23.23
N ALA A 48 -34.99 -20.03 24.45
CA ALA A 48 -33.56 -19.81 24.65
C ALA A 48 -32.75 -20.92 23.96
N ALA A 49 -31.59 -20.56 23.39
CA ALA A 49 -30.70 -21.43 22.61
C ALA A 49 -30.02 -22.58 23.40
N THR A 50 -30.60 -23.03 24.52
CA THR A 50 -30.07 -24.06 25.41
C THR A 50 -30.83 -25.40 25.37
N ALA A 51 -31.75 -25.61 24.42
CA ALA A 51 -32.40 -26.91 24.26
C ALA A 51 -31.59 -27.83 23.31
N ASN A 52 -30.84 -28.74 23.94
CA ASN A 52 -30.21 -29.92 23.36
C ASN A 52 -31.15 -30.73 22.45
N GLU A 53 -30.52 -31.39 21.46
CA GLU A 53 -30.90 -32.64 20.77
C GLU A 53 -32.39 -33.04 20.81
N GLY A 54 -33.11 -32.82 19.71
CA GLY A 54 -34.42 -33.46 19.46
C GLY A 54 -35.56 -32.55 18.97
N ALA A 55 -35.36 -31.23 18.88
CA ALA A 55 -36.40 -30.34 18.35
C ALA A 55 -36.66 -30.61 16.85
N PRO A 56 -37.93 -30.73 16.40
CA PRO A 56 -38.25 -30.89 14.98
C PRO A 56 -37.69 -29.72 14.16
N LYS A 57 -36.96 -30.05 13.09
CA LYS A 57 -36.39 -29.06 12.16
C LYS A 57 -37.50 -28.44 11.31
N SER A 58 -38.09 -27.35 11.76
CA SER A 58 -38.91 -26.47 10.92
C SER A 58 -38.03 -25.77 9.88
N LYS A 59 -38.55 -25.54 8.67
CA LYS A 59 -37.94 -24.59 7.73
C LYS A 59 -38.16 -23.13 8.15
N GLN A 60 -39.08 -22.88 9.08
CA GLN A 60 -39.45 -21.57 9.60
C GLN A 60 -38.78 -21.28 10.96
N PRO A 61 -38.39 -20.02 11.25
CA PRO A 61 -37.77 -19.60 12.53
C PRO A 61 -38.77 -19.50 13.70
N TYR A 62 -39.98 -20.03 13.53
CA TYR A 62 -41.01 -20.15 14.55
C TYR A 62 -41.94 -21.34 14.29
N TRP A 63 -42.74 -21.69 15.29
CA TRP A 63 -43.90 -22.59 15.15
C TRP A 63 -45.07 -22.08 15.98
N THR A 64 -46.27 -22.55 15.66
CA THR A 64 -47.50 -22.27 16.41
C THR A 64 -47.82 -23.45 17.30
N THR A 65 -48.02 -23.21 18.59
CA THR A 65 -48.54 -24.22 19.55
C THR A 65 -50.01 -23.91 19.82
N LEU A 66 -50.85 -24.94 19.73
CA LEU A 66 -52.30 -24.82 19.96
C LEU A 66 -52.64 -24.80 21.46
N ASP A 67 -53.91 -24.55 21.77
CA ASP A 67 -54.49 -24.49 23.13
C ASP A 67 -54.17 -25.70 24.03
N ASP A 68 -53.96 -26.88 23.44
CA ASP A 68 -53.65 -28.12 24.17
C ASP A 68 -52.20 -28.19 24.70
N ALA A 69 -51.38 -27.19 24.36
CA ALA A 69 -49.95 -27.09 24.67
C ALA A 69 -49.08 -28.29 24.20
N GLN A 70 -49.64 -29.21 23.42
CA GLN A 70 -48.96 -30.41 22.91
C GLN A 70 -48.81 -30.39 21.39
N THR A 71 -49.80 -29.85 20.68
CA THR A 71 -49.83 -29.83 19.22
C THR A 71 -49.04 -28.63 18.70
N LYS A 72 -47.98 -28.91 17.95
CA LYS A 72 -47.13 -27.91 17.28
C LYS A 72 -47.35 -27.95 15.78
N ILE A 73 -47.74 -26.82 15.21
CA ILE A 73 -47.88 -26.61 13.77
C ILE A 73 -46.68 -25.81 13.27
N TYR A 74 -45.98 -26.37 12.27
CA TYR A 74 -44.76 -25.79 11.69
C TYR A 74 -44.99 -25.09 10.35
N ASP A 75 -46.17 -25.29 9.75
CA ASP A 75 -46.56 -24.70 8.48
C ASP A 75 -47.62 -23.61 8.70
N ALA A 76 -47.38 -22.42 8.14
CA ALA A 76 -48.26 -21.28 8.34
C ALA A 76 -49.64 -21.49 7.70
N ASN A 77 -49.71 -22.11 6.53
CA ASN A 77 -50.99 -22.37 5.86
C ASN A 77 -51.79 -23.42 6.64
N ALA A 78 -51.16 -24.42 7.25
CA ALA A 78 -51.79 -25.36 8.18
C ALA A 78 -52.35 -24.65 9.42
N THR A 79 -51.64 -23.65 9.96
CA THR A 79 -52.17 -22.82 11.06
C THR A 79 -53.40 -22.03 10.61
N VAL A 80 -53.38 -21.43 9.41
CA VAL A 80 -54.55 -20.73 8.86
C VAL A 80 -55.74 -21.69 8.69
N ARG A 81 -55.51 -22.89 8.11
CA ARG A 81 -56.54 -23.93 7.97
C ARG A 81 -57.15 -24.30 9.31
N TYR A 82 -56.32 -24.40 10.35
CA TYR A 82 -56.75 -24.69 11.71
C TYR A 82 -57.67 -23.60 12.28
N LEU A 83 -57.21 -22.35 12.26
CA LEU A 83 -57.90 -21.22 12.89
C LEU A 83 -59.25 -20.92 12.23
N TYR A 84 -59.32 -20.99 10.90
CA TYR A 84 -60.56 -20.80 10.15
C TYR A 84 -61.48 -22.02 10.12
N ARG A 85 -61.08 -23.15 10.73
CA ARG A 85 -61.82 -24.42 10.74
C ARG A 85 -62.25 -24.85 9.34
N VAL A 86 -61.33 -24.83 8.38
CA VAL A 86 -61.63 -25.07 6.96
C VAL A 86 -62.35 -26.43 6.70
N TRP A 87 -62.16 -27.42 7.59
CA TRP A 87 -62.87 -28.70 7.50
C TRP A 87 -64.37 -28.65 7.81
N THR A 88 -64.87 -27.56 8.41
CA THR A 88 -66.31 -27.38 8.71
C THR A 88 -67.09 -26.70 7.58
N LEU A 89 -66.40 -26.23 6.54
CA LEU A 89 -67.03 -25.64 5.35
C LEU A 89 -67.78 -26.70 4.53
N SER A 90 -68.71 -26.28 3.67
CA SER A 90 -69.32 -27.19 2.70
C SER A 90 -68.27 -27.76 1.74
N GLN A 91 -68.57 -28.89 1.10
CA GLN A 91 -67.62 -29.55 0.20
C GLN A 91 -67.15 -28.62 -0.95
N SER A 92 -68.06 -27.82 -1.51
CA SER A 92 -67.75 -26.85 -2.57
C SER A 92 -66.87 -25.71 -2.08
N GLU A 93 -67.20 -25.12 -0.92
CA GLU A 93 -66.43 -24.00 -0.34
C GLU A 93 -65.03 -24.46 0.07
N ARG A 94 -64.94 -25.64 0.72
CA ARG A 94 -63.67 -26.24 1.11
C ARG A 94 -62.77 -26.50 -0.09
N LEU A 95 -63.33 -27.03 -1.18
CA LEU A 95 -62.56 -27.30 -2.40
C LEU A 95 -62.00 -26.00 -3.00
N SER A 96 -62.81 -24.95 -3.07
CA SER A 96 -62.39 -23.63 -3.58
C SER A 96 -61.25 -23.02 -2.75
N VAL A 97 -61.34 -23.08 -1.42
CA VAL A 97 -60.30 -22.58 -0.52
C VAL A 97 -59.01 -23.39 -0.69
N GLU A 98 -59.08 -24.73 -0.66
CA GLU A 98 -57.90 -25.58 -0.76
C GLU A 98 -57.17 -25.44 -2.12
N GLN A 99 -57.90 -25.25 -3.22
CA GLN A 99 -57.30 -25.01 -4.54
C GLN A 99 -56.47 -23.73 -4.59
N LEU A 100 -56.92 -22.66 -3.90
CA LEU A 100 -56.20 -21.39 -3.84
C LEU A 100 -54.99 -21.45 -2.92
N LEU A 101 -55.11 -22.15 -1.78
CA LEU A 101 -53.98 -22.39 -0.87
C LEU A 101 -52.90 -23.25 -1.54
N GLU A 102 -53.29 -24.34 -2.22
CA GLU A 102 -52.36 -25.19 -2.97
C GLU A 102 -51.70 -24.43 -4.13
N TRP A 103 -52.44 -23.53 -4.79
CA TRP A 103 -51.87 -22.65 -5.82
C TRP A 103 -50.83 -21.70 -5.24
N GLU A 104 -51.10 -21.05 -4.10
CA GLU A 104 -50.12 -20.18 -3.44
C GLU A 104 -48.84 -20.94 -3.08
N GLU A 105 -48.97 -22.12 -2.49
CA GLU A 105 -47.85 -22.99 -2.14
C GLU A 105 -47.03 -23.38 -3.38
N LYS A 106 -47.66 -23.72 -4.50
CA LYS A 106 -46.94 -24.15 -5.71
C LYS A 106 -46.42 -23.02 -6.57
N SER A 107 -47.10 -21.88 -6.61
CA SER A 107 -46.87 -20.83 -7.61
C SER A 107 -46.31 -19.54 -7.05
N LEU A 108 -46.57 -19.20 -5.78
CA LEU A 108 -46.01 -18.00 -5.14
C LEU A 108 -44.84 -18.37 -4.23
N SER A 109 -44.99 -19.41 -3.42
CA SER A 109 -43.95 -19.80 -2.44
C SER A 109 -42.68 -20.40 -3.08
N THR A 110 -42.77 -20.80 -4.36
CA THR A 110 -41.65 -21.33 -5.15
C THR A 110 -40.95 -20.27 -6.01
N LEU A 111 -41.46 -19.03 -6.03
CA LEU A 111 -40.81 -17.95 -6.79
C LEU A 111 -39.52 -17.52 -6.06
N PRO A 112 -38.40 -17.40 -6.79
CA PRO A 112 -37.16 -16.86 -6.23
C PRO A 112 -37.37 -15.47 -5.64
N ALA A 113 -36.75 -15.18 -4.49
CA ALA A 113 -36.90 -13.91 -3.77
C ALA A 113 -36.36 -12.68 -4.54
N ASP A 114 -35.65 -12.91 -5.65
CA ASP A 114 -34.99 -11.94 -6.52
C ASP A 114 -35.71 -11.71 -7.86
N LYS A 115 -36.88 -12.32 -8.10
CA LYS A 115 -37.64 -12.06 -9.34
C LYS A 115 -38.22 -10.65 -9.40
N GLU A 116 -38.33 -10.12 -10.63
CA GLU A 116 -38.99 -8.86 -10.92
C GLU A 116 -40.47 -8.88 -10.49
N LEU A 117 -40.89 -7.83 -9.78
CA LEU A 117 -42.25 -7.64 -9.24
C LEU A 117 -43.35 -7.91 -10.26
N GLU A 118 -43.12 -7.59 -11.54
CA GLU A 118 -44.09 -7.80 -12.62
C GLU A 118 -44.45 -9.29 -12.82
N THR A 119 -43.50 -10.22 -12.65
CA THR A 119 -43.77 -11.65 -12.79
C THR A 119 -44.69 -12.14 -11.67
N ILE A 120 -44.49 -11.64 -10.45
CA ILE A 120 -45.30 -11.99 -9.27
C ILE A 120 -46.73 -11.47 -9.46
N PHE A 121 -46.86 -10.21 -9.88
CA PHE A 121 -48.18 -9.57 -10.05
C PHE A 121 -48.97 -10.19 -11.20
N ALA A 122 -48.33 -10.49 -12.33
CA ALA A 122 -48.98 -11.17 -13.45
C ALA A 122 -49.53 -12.55 -13.08
N ALA A 123 -48.84 -13.29 -12.22
CA ALA A 123 -49.31 -14.58 -11.72
C ALA A 123 -50.49 -14.45 -10.73
N ALA A 124 -50.47 -13.41 -9.89
CA ALA A 124 -51.49 -13.19 -8.85
C ALA A 124 -52.81 -12.60 -9.37
N GLU A 125 -52.75 -11.69 -10.35
CA GLU A 125 -53.91 -10.95 -10.88
C GLU A 125 -55.13 -11.84 -11.22
N PRO A 126 -55.03 -12.93 -12.03
CA PRO A 126 -56.21 -13.73 -12.38
C PRO A 126 -56.82 -14.47 -11.18
N LYS A 127 -56.01 -14.80 -10.17
CA LYS A 127 -56.50 -15.46 -8.95
C LYS A 127 -57.21 -14.47 -8.03
N ILE A 128 -56.64 -13.28 -7.87
CA ILE A 128 -57.28 -12.21 -7.08
C ILE A 128 -58.59 -11.75 -7.73
N ALA A 129 -58.65 -11.64 -9.05
CA ALA A 129 -59.88 -11.33 -9.78
C ALA A 129 -61.00 -12.36 -9.50
N SER A 130 -60.64 -13.65 -9.39
CA SER A 130 -61.61 -14.71 -9.08
C SER A 130 -62.15 -14.64 -7.64
N ILE A 131 -61.37 -14.11 -6.69
CA ILE A 131 -61.76 -13.94 -5.28
C ILE A 131 -62.69 -12.74 -5.13
N ASN A 132 -62.31 -11.60 -5.73
CA ASN A 132 -63.11 -10.37 -5.69
C ASN A 132 -64.53 -10.55 -6.27
N ALA A 133 -64.73 -11.51 -7.17
CA ALA A 133 -66.05 -11.80 -7.75
C ALA A 133 -67.02 -12.52 -6.79
N VAL A 134 -66.53 -13.03 -5.65
CA VAL A 134 -67.28 -13.90 -4.74
C VAL A 134 -67.45 -13.29 -3.34
N GLU A 135 -66.59 -12.37 -2.92
CA GLU A 135 -66.59 -11.80 -1.57
C GLU A 135 -67.06 -10.32 -1.54
N ASP A 136 -68.22 -10.04 -0.93
CA ASP A 136 -68.77 -8.68 -0.72
C ASP A 136 -68.60 -8.21 0.76
N SER A 137 -67.60 -8.75 1.46
CA SER A 137 -67.37 -8.52 2.89
C SER A 137 -66.06 -7.81 3.19
N ASN A 138 -66.07 -6.95 4.21
CA ASN A 138 -64.85 -6.33 4.77
C ASN A 138 -64.06 -7.27 5.71
N ALA A 139 -64.48 -8.52 5.88
CA ALA A 139 -63.78 -9.50 6.69
C ALA A 139 -62.63 -10.15 5.90
N VAL A 140 -61.52 -10.44 6.59
CA VAL A 140 -60.37 -11.13 6.01
C VAL A 140 -60.65 -12.64 5.99
N SER A 141 -60.76 -13.24 4.81
CA SER A 141 -60.95 -14.69 4.65
C SER A 141 -59.65 -15.49 4.84
N ALA A 142 -59.76 -16.82 4.89
CA ALA A 142 -58.58 -17.70 4.98
C ALA A 142 -57.64 -17.53 3.76
N VAL A 143 -58.23 -17.30 2.58
CA VAL A 143 -57.50 -17.05 1.34
C VAL A 143 -56.86 -15.66 1.37
N ASP A 144 -57.58 -14.64 1.84
CA ASP A 144 -57.02 -13.30 2.02
C ASP A 144 -55.81 -13.32 2.95
N ALA A 145 -55.90 -13.97 4.11
CA ALA A 145 -54.80 -14.06 5.07
C ALA A 145 -53.54 -14.70 4.45
N VAL A 146 -53.70 -15.74 3.63
CA VAL A 146 -52.59 -16.45 2.98
C VAL A 146 -52.00 -15.64 1.84
N LEU A 147 -52.82 -15.19 0.89
CA LEU A 147 -52.35 -14.44 -0.27
C LEU A 147 -51.77 -13.08 0.12
N PHE A 148 -52.40 -12.37 1.06
CA PHE A 148 -51.87 -11.10 1.55
C PHE A 148 -50.54 -11.30 2.26
N GLY A 149 -50.43 -12.32 3.12
CA GLY A 149 -49.16 -12.65 3.77
C GLY A 149 -48.02 -12.91 2.77
N SER A 150 -48.30 -13.61 1.66
CA SER A 150 -47.30 -13.92 0.63
C SER A 150 -46.97 -12.77 -0.31
N LEU A 151 -47.93 -11.88 -0.59
CA LEU A 151 -47.75 -10.78 -1.55
C LEU A 151 -47.40 -9.45 -0.88
N TYR A 152 -47.58 -9.31 0.44
CA TYR A 152 -47.45 -8.04 1.16
C TYR A 152 -46.13 -7.33 0.90
N TYR A 153 -44.99 -8.02 1.00
CA TYR A 153 -43.67 -7.40 0.79
C TYR A 153 -43.50 -6.87 -0.64
N ALA A 154 -43.94 -7.63 -1.65
CA ALA A 154 -43.85 -7.21 -3.04
C ALA A 154 -44.76 -6.00 -3.30
N LEU A 155 -45.99 -6.02 -2.77
CA LEU A 155 -46.98 -4.95 -2.91
C LEU A 155 -46.57 -3.68 -2.15
N SER A 156 -45.97 -3.79 -0.96
CA SER A 156 -45.54 -2.64 -0.16
C SER A 156 -44.32 -1.90 -0.72
N ASN A 157 -43.53 -2.56 -1.58
CA ASN A 157 -42.33 -2.00 -2.20
C ASN A 157 -42.52 -1.67 -3.70
N ALA A 158 -43.71 -1.89 -4.25
CA ALA A 158 -44.01 -1.53 -5.64
C ALA A 158 -44.15 0.00 -5.77
N LYS A 159 -43.59 0.56 -6.85
CA LYS A 159 -43.89 1.94 -7.25
C LYS A 159 -45.33 2.03 -7.76
N ASP A 160 -46.04 3.13 -7.49
CA ASP A 160 -47.45 3.32 -7.83
C ASP A 160 -47.78 3.04 -9.31
N ASN A 161 -46.85 3.34 -10.21
CA ASN A 161 -46.99 3.10 -11.66
C ASN A 161 -46.92 1.63 -12.08
N THR A 162 -46.43 0.74 -11.23
CA THR A 162 -46.30 -0.70 -11.52
C THR A 162 -47.58 -1.44 -11.14
N LEU A 163 -48.17 -1.08 -10.00
CA LEU A 163 -49.39 -1.72 -9.49
C LEU A 163 -50.64 -1.32 -10.30
N SER A 164 -50.66 -0.13 -10.92
CA SER A 164 -51.76 0.32 -11.78
C SER A 164 -52.00 -0.54 -13.03
N LYS A 165 -51.02 -1.37 -13.43
CA LYS A 165 -51.17 -2.35 -14.52
C LYS A 165 -52.05 -3.56 -14.13
N TYR A 166 -52.31 -3.75 -12.83
CA TYR A 166 -52.98 -4.93 -12.26
C TYR A 166 -54.17 -4.48 -11.39
N PRO A 167 -55.31 -4.11 -12.00
CA PRO A 167 -56.41 -3.43 -11.30
C PRO A 167 -57.09 -4.30 -10.24
N ALA A 168 -57.24 -5.61 -10.45
CA ALA A 168 -57.86 -6.48 -9.45
C ALA A 168 -56.98 -6.62 -8.21
N LEU A 169 -55.66 -6.77 -8.40
CA LEU A 169 -54.66 -6.79 -7.34
C LEU A 169 -54.59 -5.46 -6.59
N GLN A 170 -54.61 -4.33 -7.30
CA GLN A 170 -54.60 -2.99 -6.70
C GLN A 170 -55.84 -2.74 -5.82
N GLN A 171 -57.03 -3.08 -6.32
CA GLN A 171 -58.29 -2.93 -5.58
C GLN A 171 -58.31 -3.84 -4.35
N TRP A 172 -57.93 -5.10 -4.51
CA TRP A 172 -57.88 -6.08 -3.43
C TRP A 172 -56.90 -5.68 -2.33
N TYR A 173 -55.70 -5.25 -2.71
CA TYR A 173 -54.68 -4.79 -1.76
C TYR A 173 -55.15 -3.57 -0.97
N SER A 174 -55.76 -2.59 -1.65
CA SER A 174 -56.30 -1.37 -1.01
C SER A 174 -57.44 -1.68 -0.05
N ARG A 175 -58.34 -2.62 -0.40
CA ARG A 175 -59.42 -3.11 0.47
C ARG A 175 -58.84 -3.71 1.74
N LEU A 176 -57.88 -4.64 1.61
CA LEU A 176 -57.30 -5.34 2.74
C LEU A 176 -56.49 -4.41 3.65
N LEU A 177 -55.69 -3.50 3.08
CA LEU A 177 -54.98 -2.47 3.86
C LEU A 177 -55.90 -1.60 4.71
N SER A 178 -57.15 -1.40 4.26
CA SER A 178 -58.16 -0.62 4.96
C SER A 178 -58.95 -1.44 5.99
N SER A 179 -58.77 -2.76 6.04
CA SER A 179 -59.48 -3.64 6.98
C SER A 179 -58.93 -3.49 8.41
N ALA A 180 -59.84 -3.51 9.40
CA ALA A 180 -59.45 -3.40 10.81
C ALA A 180 -58.45 -4.50 11.24
N THR A 181 -58.58 -5.71 10.69
CA THR A 181 -57.68 -6.83 10.93
C THR A 181 -56.25 -6.50 10.49
N VAL A 182 -56.05 -6.11 9.22
CA VAL A 182 -54.71 -5.82 8.68
C VAL A 182 -54.10 -4.62 9.39
N VAL A 183 -54.86 -3.54 9.58
CA VAL A 183 -54.40 -2.32 10.28
C VAL A 183 -53.86 -2.65 11.68
N SER A 184 -54.51 -3.55 12.41
CA SER A 184 -54.04 -3.95 13.74
C SER A 184 -52.85 -4.91 13.72
N VAL A 185 -52.70 -5.72 12.67
CA VAL A 185 -51.66 -6.75 12.56
C VAL A 185 -50.33 -6.18 12.05
N LEU A 186 -50.34 -5.24 11.10
CA LEU A 186 -49.11 -4.73 10.48
C LEU A 186 -48.09 -4.14 11.47
N PRO A 187 -48.46 -3.39 12.52
CA PRO A 187 -47.51 -2.95 13.55
C PRO A 187 -46.87 -4.11 14.30
N VAL A 188 -47.65 -5.14 14.64
CA VAL A 188 -47.16 -6.35 15.31
C VAL A 188 -46.23 -7.13 14.38
N TYR A 189 -46.59 -7.27 13.11
CA TYR A 189 -45.73 -7.88 12.10
C TYR A 189 -44.39 -7.14 11.97
N SER A 190 -44.42 -5.83 11.77
CA SER A 190 -43.22 -4.99 11.62
C SER A 190 -42.30 -5.03 12.85
N ALA A 191 -42.85 -5.12 14.06
CA ALA A 191 -42.06 -5.29 15.28
C ALA A 191 -41.36 -6.65 15.39
N ASN A 192 -41.72 -7.63 14.55
CA ASN A 192 -41.27 -9.01 14.61
C ASN A 192 -40.55 -9.47 13.33
N VAL A 193 -40.16 -8.54 12.44
CA VAL A 193 -39.51 -8.79 11.15
C VAL A 193 -38.39 -7.76 10.91
N VAL A 194 -37.31 -8.17 10.24
CA VAL A 194 -36.18 -7.29 9.89
C VAL A 194 -36.30 -6.81 8.45
N ASN A 195 -36.33 -5.49 8.23
CA ASN A 195 -36.24 -4.92 6.88
C ASN A 195 -34.81 -5.09 6.33
N VAL A 196 -34.70 -5.66 5.12
CA VAL A 196 -33.42 -5.76 4.40
C VAL A 196 -33.42 -4.67 3.35
N LEU A 197 -32.42 -3.79 3.42
CA LEU A 197 -32.20 -2.80 2.37
C LEU A 197 -31.62 -3.49 1.14
N VAL A 198 -32.09 -3.11 -0.03
CA VAL A 198 -31.50 -3.55 -1.30
C VAL A 198 -30.25 -2.70 -1.55
N ARG A 199 -29.11 -3.36 -1.72
CA ARG A 199 -27.84 -2.71 -2.02
C ARG A 199 -27.85 -2.20 -3.46
N GLU A 200 -27.72 -0.89 -3.64
CA GLU A 200 -27.53 -0.30 -4.96
C GLU A 200 -26.15 -0.65 -5.53
N ASP A 201 -26.05 -0.77 -6.85
CA ASP A 201 -24.75 -0.90 -7.51
C ASP A 201 -24.01 0.44 -7.49
N ALA A 202 -22.71 0.38 -7.22
CA ALA A 202 -21.85 1.56 -7.24
C ALA A 202 -21.67 2.03 -8.69
N THR A 203 -22.07 3.27 -8.99
CA THR A 203 -21.97 3.89 -10.32
C THR A 203 -21.37 5.28 -10.21
N LEU A 204 -21.08 5.93 -11.35
CA LEU A 204 -20.67 7.34 -11.36
C LEU A 204 -21.82 8.28 -10.99
N GLU A 205 -23.09 7.89 -11.20
CA GLU A 205 -24.25 8.75 -10.95
C GLU A 205 -24.57 8.89 -9.45
N ASN A 206 -24.35 7.81 -8.69
CA ASN A 206 -24.52 7.77 -7.24
C ASN A 206 -23.22 8.03 -6.46
N ARG A 207 -22.15 8.41 -7.16
CA ARG A 207 -20.94 8.99 -6.58
C ARG A 207 -21.20 10.45 -6.18
N LYS A 208 -21.19 10.75 -4.88
CA LYS A 208 -21.27 12.11 -4.33
C LYS A 208 -19.92 12.52 -3.77
N VAL A 209 -19.05 13.06 -4.63
CA VAL A 209 -17.67 13.47 -4.30
C VAL A 209 -17.49 14.91 -4.76
N ASN A 210 -16.74 15.71 -4.01
CA ASN A 210 -16.27 17.01 -4.47
C ASN A 210 -15.29 16.85 -5.64
N GLY A 211 -15.62 17.39 -6.82
CA GLY A 211 -14.77 17.24 -8.02
C GLY A 211 -13.47 18.04 -8.00
N SER A 212 -13.34 19.07 -7.15
CA SER A 212 -12.14 19.93 -7.12
C SER A 212 -10.90 19.25 -6.53
N ILE A 213 -11.09 18.11 -5.88
CA ILE A 213 -10.01 17.37 -5.20
C ILE A 213 -9.57 16.14 -5.99
N GLU A 214 -10.14 15.88 -7.17
CA GLU A 214 -9.76 14.74 -8.00
C GLU A 214 -8.30 14.85 -8.45
N PHE A 215 -7.52 13.80 -8.20
CA PHE A 215 -6.15 13.70 -8.67
C PHE A 215 -6.14 13.03 -10.03
N SER A 216 -5.54 13.71 -11.01
CA SER A 216 -5.32 13.18 -12.35
C SER A 216 -3.85 13.31 -12.71
N TYR A 217 -3.20 12.18 -12.98
CA TYR A 217 -1.87 12.12 -13.54
C TYR A 217 -1.91 11.25 -14.80
N ASP A 218 -1.50 11.83 -15.92
CA ASP A 218 -1.44 11.16 -17.21
C ASP A 218 0.03 10.92 -17.59
N PRO A 219 0.57 9.70 -17.39
CA PRO A 219 1.96 9.39 -17.69
C PRO A 219 2.27 9.42 -19.20
N SER A 220 1.27 9.52 -20.08
CA SER A 220 1.49 9.64 -21.52
C SER A 220 1.84 11.06 -21.97
N LYS A 221 1.60 12.06 -21.13
CA LYS A 221 1.87 13.47 -21.46
C LYS A 221 3.29 13.86 -21.08
N THR A 222 3.95 14.57 -21.99
CA THR A 222 5.22 15.22 -21.69
C THR A 222 5.02 16.35 -20.69
N VAL A 223 5.73 16.30 -19.56
CA VAL A 223 5.70 17.30 -18.50
C VAL A 223 6.81 18.32 -18.75
N LEU A 224 6.43 19.60 -18.84
CA LEU A 224 7.35 20.73 -18.96
C LEU A 224 7.11 21.70 -17.79
N PRO A 225 8.12 22.51 -17.41
CA PRO A 225 7.94 23.53 -16.39
C PRO A 225 6.93 24.58 -16.84
N GLN A 226 6.10 25.04 -15.91
CA GLN A 226 5.16 26.12 -16.12
C GLN A 226 5.57 27.34 -15.29
N ALA A 227 5.63 28.50 -15.93
CA ALA A 227 6.03 29.74 -15.28
C ALA A 227 5.04 30.14 -14.17
N GLY A 228 5.55 30.52 -13.00
CA GLY A 228 4.73 30.89 -11.84
C GLY A 228 4.16 29.72 -11.04
N GLU A 229 4.40 28.48 -11.47
CA GLU A 229 4.01 27.26 -10.74
C GLU A 229 5.21 26.56 -10.10
N LYS A 230 4.97 25.59 -9.22
CA LYS A 230 6.03 24.78 -8.62
C LYS A 230 6.51 23.73 -9.62
N ASN A 231 7.74 23.86 -10.12
CA ASN A 231 8.36 22.89 -11.02
C ASN A 231 9.44 22.09 -10.28
N ILE A 232 9.21 20.80 -10.12
CA ILE A 232 10.05 19.90 -9.32
C ILE A 232 10.66 18.86 -10.24
N LEU A 233 11.98 18.96 -10.44
CA LEU A 233 12.76 17.96 -11.15
C LEU A 233 13.30 16.96 -10.14
N ILE A 234 13.07 15.68 -10.35
CA ILE A 234 13.48 14.61 -9.43
C ILE A 234 14.36 13.64 -10.19
N THR A 235 15.51 13.33 -9.60
CA THR A 235 16.38 12.25 -10.09
C THR A 235 16.65 11.25 -8.98
N SER A 236 16.66 9.97 -9.35
CA SER A 236 17.27 8.92 -8.54
C SER A 236 18.64 8.61 -9.12
N ALA A 237 19.61 8.31 -8.26
CA ALA A 237 20.89 7.73 -8.67
C ALA A 237 20.70 6.65 -9.73
N LEU A 238 21.45 6.75 -10.83
CA LEU A 238 21.39 5.79 -11.92
C LEU A 238 21.92 4.44 -11.43
N PRO A 239 21.10 3.38 -11.34
CA PRO A 239 21.58 2.04 -11.05
C PRO A 239 22.58 1.57 -12.12
N TYR A 240 23.70 1.01 -11.66
CA TYR A 240 24.67 0.41 -12.57
C TYR A 240 24.11 -0.87 -13.20
N VAL A 241 24.16 -0.95 -14.54
CA VAL A 241 23.38 -1.93 -15.32
C VAL A 241 23.81 -3.37 -15.09
N ASN A 242 25.08 -3.64 -14.75
CA ASN A 242 25.60 -5.01 -14.80
C ASN A 242 25.16 -5.92 -13.62
N ASN A 243 24.26 -5.44 -12.76
CA ASN A 243 23.83 -6.15 -11.55
C ASN A 243 22.35 -5.98 -11.26
N VAL A 244 21.69 -7.10 -10.93
CA VAL A 244 20.33 -7.06 -10.38
C VAL A 244 20.29 -6.20 -9.11
N PRO A 245 19.39 -5.21 -9.02
CA PRO A 245 19.31 -4.35 -7.84
C PRO A 245 18.76 -5.14 -6.64
N HIS A 246 19.37 -4.99 -5.48
CA HIS A 246 18.85 -5.52 -4.22
C HIS A 246 17.98 -4.48 -3.49
N LEU A 247 17.29 -4.91 -2.43
CA LEU A 247 16.38 -4.03 -1.68
C LEU A 247 17.07 -2.75 -1.18
N GLY A 248 18.33 -2.86 -0.75
CA GLY A 248 19.15 -1.69 -0.39
C GLY A 248 19.34 -0.65 -1.51
N ASN A 249 19.52 -1.06 -2.77
CA ASN A 249 19.61 -0.12 -3.89
C ASN A 249 18.26 0.57 -4.11
N ILE A 250 17.17 -0.21 -4.05
CA ILE A 250 15.80 0.26 -4.27
C ILE A 250 15.41 1.31 -3.22
N ILE A 251 15.55 1.00 -1.92
CA ILE A 251 15.20 1.95 -0.86
C ILE A 251 16.14 3.16 -0.82
N GLY A 252 17.42 2.98 -1.15
CA GLY A 252 18.43 4.03 -1.09
C GLY A 252 18.28 5.11 -2.17
N SER A 253 17.59 4.83 -3.28
CA SER A 253 17.33 5.84 -4.31
C SER A 253 15.93 5.76 -4.92
N THR A 254 15.64 4.75 -5.75
CA THR A 254 14.49 4.78 -6.67
C THR A 254 13.13 4.74 -5.97
N LEU A 255 12.99 3.98 -4.89
CA LEU A 255 11.76 3.95 -4.09
C LEU A 255 11.58 5.22 -3.25
N SER A 256 12.67 5.78 -2.72
CA SER A 256 12.62 7.04 -1.98
C SER A 256 12.21 8.21 -2.88
N ALA A 257 12.79 8.28 -4.08
CA ALA A 257 12.44 9.29 -5.08
C ALA A 257 10.99 9.13 -5.58
N ASP A 258 10.53 7.89 -5.79
CA ASP A 258 9.15 7.62 -6.21
C ASP A 258 8.12 8.14 -5.19
N VAL A 259 8.38 7.93 -3.89
CA VAL A 259 7.51 8.46 -2.83
C VAL A 259 7.42 9.99 -2.90
N PHE A 260 8.56 10.68 -3.03
CA PHE A 260 8.55 12.13 -3.12
C PHE A 260 7.92 12.64 -4.42
N ALA A 261 8.14 11.94 -5.55
CA ALA A 261 7.51 12.28 -6.83
C ALA A 261 5.99 12.19 -6.75
N ARG A 262 5.45 11.10 -6.21
CA ARG A 262 4.01 10.92 -5.99
C ARG A 262 3.44 11.97 -5.05
N TYR A 263 4.15 12.30 -3.97
CA TYR A 263 3.76 13.37 -3.05
C TYR A 263 3.72 14.73 -3.76
N SER A 264 4.75 15.06 -4.53
CA SER A 264 4.87 16.32 -5.29
C SER A 264 3.71 16.47 -6.29
N ARG A 265 3.38 15.40 -7.04
CA ARG A 265 2.21 15.36 -7.94
C ARG A 265 0.89 15.50 -7.17
N ALA A 266 0.73 14.78 -6.06
CA ALA A 266 -0.47 14.84 -5.23
C ALA A 266 -0.69 16.20 -4.54
N ARG A 267 0.35 17.05 -4.47
CA ARG A 267 0.27 18.47 -4.05
C ARG A 267 0.14 19.44 -5.22
N GLY A 268 -0.08 18.94 -6.45
CA GLY A 268 -0.32 19.76 -7.64
C GLY A 268 0.92 20.43 -8.22
N SER A 269 2.13 19.93 -7.95
CA SER A 269 3.35 20.45 -8.60
C SER A 269 3.54 19.85 -9.99
N ASN A 270 4.16 20.60 -10.90
CA ASN A 270 4.68 20.06 -12.15
C ASN A 270 5.91 19.22 -11.83
N THR A 271 5.75 17.90 -11.80
CA THR A 271 6.80 16.98 -11.37
C THR A 271 7.33 16.18 -12.55
N LEU A 272 8.64 16.24 -12.76
CA LEU A 272 9.34 15.34 -13.68
C LEU A 272 10.29 14.42 -12.90
N TYR A 273 10.02 13.13 -12.89
CA TYR A 273 10.82 12.11 -12.24
C TYR A 273 11.58 11.25 -13.26
N ILE A 274 12.89 11.44 -13.33
CA ILE A 274 13.79 10.79 -14.28
C ILE A 274 14.74 9.82 -13.57
N CYS A 275 14.97 8.67 -14.18
CA CYS A 275 16.08 7.78 -13.85
C CYS A 275 16.46 6.97 -15.11
N GLY A 276 17.41 6.05 -14.97
CA GLY A 276 17.85 5.18 -16.04
C GLY A 276 19.01 4.31 -15.58
N THR A 277 19.55 3.51 -16.47
CA THR A 277 20.72 2.69 -16.18
C THR A 277 22.03 3.41 -16.54
N ASP A 278 23.01 3.32 -15.64
CA ASP A 278 24.40 3.66 -15.93
C ASP A 278 25.11 2.45 -16.53
N GLU A 279 25.59 2.59 -17.76
CA GLU A 279 25.92 1.48 -18.64
C GLU A 279 27.39 1.41 -19.08
N TYR A 280 28.15 2.49 -18.91
CA TYR A 280 29.54 2.55 -19.35
C TYR A 280 30.54 2.02 -18.32
N GLY A 281 31.81 1.92 -18.72
CA GLY A 281 32.91 1.61 -17.81
C GLY A 281 33.36 0.15 -17.80
N THR A 282 34.48 -0.08 -17.10
CA THR A 282 35.23 -1.34 -17.14
C THR A 282 34.43 -2.55 -16.66
N THR A 283 33.57 -2.36 -15.67
CA THR A 283 32.77 -3.44 -15.08
C THR A 283 31.69 -3.97 -16.02
N THR A 284 31.22 -3.17 -16.98
CA THR A 284 30.37 -3.64 -18.10
C THR A 284 31.18 -4.50 -19.05
N GLU A 285 32.36 -4.03 -19.50
CA GLU A 285 33.24 -4.82 -20.38
C GLU A 285 33.62 -6.18 -19.77
N ILE A 286 33.98 -6.21 -18.48
CA ILE A 286 34.31 -7.44 -17.76
C ILE A 286 33.12 -8.40 -17.78
N LYS A 287 31.93 -7.90 -17.42
CA LYS A 287 30.75 -8.74 -17.31
C LYS A 287 30.29 -9.25 -18.68
N ALA A 288 30.41 -8.43 -19.71
CA ALA A 288 30.12 -8.82 -21.09
C ALA A 288 31.07 -9.92 -21.57
N LEU A 289 32.37 -9.81 -21.26
CA LEU A 289 33.36 -10.85 -21.52
C LEU A 289 33.06 -12.15 -20.76
N GLU A 290 32.72 -12.07 -19.48
CA GLU A 290 32.33 -13.23 -18.66
C GLU A 290 31.09 -13.95 -19.19
N GLU A 291 30.11 -13.20 -19.70
CA GLU A 291 28.88 -13.74 -20.29
C GLU A 291 29.02 -14.08 -21.79
N ASN A 292 30.20 -13.81 -22.39
CA ASN A 292 30.50 -14.01 -23.80
C ASN A 292 29.49 -13.33 -24.75
N ILE A 293 29.16 -12.08 -24.46
CA ILE A 293 28.26 -11.20 -25.24
C ILE A 293 28.89 -9.82 -25.40
N SER A 294 28.34 -8.97 -26.29
CA SER A 294 28.77 -7.57 -26.40
C SER A 294 28.30 -6.72 -25.20
N CYS A 295 28.96 -5.59 -24.96
CA CYS A 295 28.54 -4.65 -23.93
C CYS A 295 27.12 -4.14 -24.16
N GLN A 296 26.75 -3.84 -25.41
CA GLN A 296 25.39 -3.41 -25.75
C GLN A 296 24.36 -4.49 -25.40
N GLU A 297 24.58 -5.74 -25.78
CA GLU A 297 23.67 -6.86 -25.45
C GLU A 297 23.54 -7.08 -23.93
N LEU A 298 24.64 -6.94 -23.18
CA LEU A 298 24.60 -7.00 -21.72
C LEU A 298 23.73 -5.87 -21.15
N CYS A 299 23.96 -4.64 -21.60
CA CYS A 299 23.21 -3.48 -21.13
C CYS A 299 21.73 -3.60 -21.48
N ASP A 300 21.38 -4.05 -22.69
CA ASP A 300 19.99 -4.24 -23.12
C ASP A 300 19.26 -5.25 -22.25
N LYS A 301 19.91 -6.39 -21.98
CA LYS A 301 19.40 -7.45 -21.12
C LYS A 301 19.10 -6.94 -19.71
N TYR A 302 20.05 -6.22 -19.10
CA TYR A 302 19.89 -5.80 -17.72
C TYR A 302 19.06 -4.51 -17.57
N ASN A 303 19.07 -3.58 -18.53
CA ASN A 303 18.15 -2.44 -18.54
C ASN A 303 16.69 -2.93 -18.49
N ALA A 304 16.34 -3.91 -19.33
CA ALA A 304 15.02 -4.54 -19.30
C ALA A 304 14.71 -5.21 -17.95
N LEU A 305 15.70 -5.87 -17.34
CA LEU A 305 15.55 -6.48 -16.01
C LEU A 305 15.31 -5.42 -14.92
N HIS A 306 16.06 -4.33 -14.92
CA HIS A 306 15.84 -3.22 -13.99
C HIS A 306 14.44 -2.65 -14.15
N LYS A 307 14.00 -2.42 -15.38
CA LYS A 307 12.65 -1.94 -15.65
C LYS A 307 11.58 -2.90 -15.12
N ASP A 308 11.67 -4.20 -15.39
CA ASP A 308 10.72 -5.21 -14.87
C ASP A 308 10.64 -5.19 -13.33
N VAL A 309 11.80 -5.07 -12.66
CA VAL A 309 11.85 -4.94 -11.20
C VAL A 309 11.14 -3.67 -10.73
N TYR A 310 11.44 -2.53 -11.32
CA TYR A 310 10.89 -1.25 -10.89
C TYR A 310 9.39 -1.12 -11.20
N ASP A 311 8.94 -1.66 -12.32
CA ASP A 311 7.52 -1.75 -12.67
C ASP A 311 6.77 -2.62 -11.63
N TRP A 312 7.35 -3.74 -11.19
CA TRP A 312 6.74 -4.58 -10.14
C TRP A 312 6.69 -3.88 -8.77
N PHE A 313 7.72 -3.10 -8.42
CA PHE A 313 7.71 -2.22 -7.24
C PHE A 313 6.81 -0.99 -7.41
N ASN A 314 6.14 -0.84 -8.56
CA ASN A 314 5.24 0.27 -8.88
C ASN A 314 5.92 1.64 -8.77
N LEU A 315 7.12 1.76 -9.33
CA LEU A 315 7.84 3.04 -9.41
C LEU A 315 7.34 3.85 -10.62
N SER A 316 6.99 5.11 -10.37
CA SER A 316 6.30 5.99 -11.32
C SER A 316 7.26 6.97 -12.01
N PHE A 317 8.27 6.45 -12.69
CA PHE A 317 9.13 7.27 -13.55
C PHE A 317 8.31 7.90 -14.67
N ASP A 318 8.51 9.20 -14.93
CA ASP A 318 8.00 9.82 -16.16
C ASP A 318 8.80 9.31 -17.37
N TYR A 319 10.10 9.06 -17.17
CA TYR A 319 10.95 8.39 -18.16
C TYR A 319 12.09 7.62 -17.49
N PHE A 320 12.26 6.36 -17.89
CA PHE A 320 13.36 5.49 -17.46
C PHE A 320 14.30 5.23 -18.65
N GLY A 321 15.37 6.02 -18.74
CA GLY A 321 16.30 6.00 -19.88
C GLY A 321 17.57 5.20 -19.64
N ARG A 322 18.62 5.57 -20.39
CA ARG A 322 19.90 4.86 -20.50
C ARG A 322 21.00 5.87 -20.79
N THR A 323 22.25 5.60 -20.37
CA THR A 323 23.39 6.46 -20.72
C THR A 323 24.01 6.15 -22.08
N THR A 324 23.71 5.00 -22.71
CA THR A 324 24.26 4.64 -24.03
C THR A 324 23.40 5.19 -25.17
N THR A 325 23.29 6.52 -25.31
CA THR A 325 22.54 7.17 -26.40
C THR A 325 23.35 8.24 -27.10
N GLU A 326 22.93 8.62 -28.32
CA GLU A 326 23.55 9.72 -29.06
C GLU A 326 23.48 11.05 -28.28
N LYS A 327 22.35 11.31 -27.61
CA LYS A 327 22.18 12.49 -26.74
C LYS A 327 23.17 12.53 -25.58
N GLN A 328 23.54 11.39 -24.99
CA GLN A 328 24.64 11.35 -24.01
C GLN A 328 25.93 11.84 -24.65
N THR A 329 26.31 11.29 -25.80
CA THR A 329 27.55 11.68 -26.48
C THR A 329 27.57 13.17 -26.81
N GLU A 330 26.49 13.69 -27.40
CA GLU A 330 26.35 15.10 -27.76
C GLU A 330 26.53 16.03 -26.54
N ILE A 331 25.80 15.77 -25.46
CA ILE A 331 25.78 16.65 -24.28
C ILE A 331 27.08 16.55 -23.48
N VAL A 332 27.64 15.35 -23.30
CA VAL A 332 28.92 15.15 -22.62
C VAL A 332 30.05 15.87 -23.35
N GLN A 333 30.12 15.72 -24.69
CA GLN A 333 31.12 16.40 -25.50
C GLN A 333 30.96 17.92 -25.45
N SER A 334 29.74 18.42 -25.51
CA SER A 334 29.43 19.85 -25.39
C SER A 334 29.89 20.44 -24.05
N ILE A 335 29.56 19.77 -22.94
CA ILE A 335 30.00 20.18 -21.59
C ILE A 335 31.52 20.16 -21.49
N PHE A 336 32.17 19.07 -21.93
CA PHE A 336 33.62 18.94 -21.91
C PHE A 336 34.33 20.06 -22.68
N LEU A 337 33.88 20.35 -23.91
CA LEU A 337 34.47 21.40 -24.74
C LEU A 337 34.38 22.77 -24.07
N LYS A 338 33.23 23.10 -23.46
CA LYS A 338 33.07 24.35 -22.68
C LYS A 338 33.98 24.40 -21.46
N CYS A 339 34.07 23.32 -20.69
CA CYS A 339 35.01 23.26 -19.56
C CYS A 339 36.46 23.48 -20.02
N ARG A 340 36.84 22.94 -21.18
CA ARG A 340 38.16 23.11 -21.77
C ARG A 340 38.41 24.53 -22.26
N GLU A 341 37.46 25.12 -22.97
CA GLU A 341 37.50 26.52 -23.44
C GLU A 341 37.64 27.50 -22.27
N ASN A 342 36.98 27.21 -21.15
CA ASN A 342 37.05 28.01 -19.93
C ASN A 342 38.30 27.73 -19.06
N GLY A 343 39.22 26.86 -19.51
CA GLY A 343 40.52 26.63 -18.86
C GLY A 343 40.49 25.72 -17.62
N TYR A 344 39.46 24.88 -17.48
CA TYR A 344 39.28 23.94 -16.36
C TYR A 344 39.68 22.49 -16.70
N ILE A 345 40.23 22.25 -17.89
CA ILE A 345 40.74 20.95 -18.31
C ILE A 345 42.24 21.03 -18.52
N SER A 346 42.98 20.12 -17.87
CA SER A 346 44.41 19.93 -18.06
C SER A 346 44.73 18.57 -18.70
N GLU A 347 45.90 18.46 -19.34
CA GLU A 347 46.43 17.21 -19.89
C GLU A 347 47.68 16.82 -19.10
N ASP A 348 47.77 15.56 -18.70
CA ASP A 348 48.96 14.99 -18.04
C ASP A 348 49.18 13.54 -18.50
N VAL A 349 50.38 13.01 -18.24
CA VAL A 349 50.77 11.65 -18.60
C VAL A 349 50.74 10.76 -17.36
N MET A 350 50.13 9.59 -17.47
CA MET A 350 50.15 8.56 -16.42
C MET A 350 50.89 7.32 -16.88
N GLU A 351 51.72 6.74 -16.01
CA GLU A 351 52.32 5.43 -16.22
C GLU A 351 51.32 4.33 -15.84
N GLN A 352 51.04 3.42 -16.78
CA GLN A 352 50.11 2.32 -16.56
C GLN A 352 50.65 1.01 -17.14
N PRO A 353 50.33 -0.15 -16.52
CA PRO A 353 50.63 -1.45 -17.09
C PRO A 353 49.88 -1.65 -18.41
N PHE A 354 50.59 -2.08 -19.45
CA PHE A 354 50.07 -2.36 -20.79
C PHE A 354 50.35 -3.82 -21.14
N CYS A 355 49.31 -4.55 -21.53
CA CYS A 355 49.49 -5.89 -22.07
C CYS A 355 49.65 -5.82 -23.59
N GLU A 356 50.81 -6.26 -24.10
CA GLU A 356 51.13 -6.22 -25.53
C GLU A 356 50.29 -7.24 -26.34
N THR A 357 50.00 -8.39 -25.74
CA THR A 357 49.20 -9.44 -26.39
C THR A 357 47.71 -9.09 -26.43
N CYS A 358 47.16 -8.55 -25.34
CA CYS A 358 45.78 -8.02 -25.31
C CYS A 358 45.66 -6.67 -26.03
N ASN A 359 46.78 -6.03 -26.36
CA ASN A 359 46.90 -4.70 -26.94
C ASN A 359 46.06 -3.65 -26.21
N ARG A 360 46.18 -3.59 -24.87
CA ARG A 360 45.44 -2.64 -24.04
C ARG A 360 46.13 -2.31 -22.71
N PHE A 361 45.86 -1.11 -22.20
CA PHE A 361 46.17 -0.77 -20.81
C PHE A 361 45.32 -1.60 -19.84
N LEU A 362 45.91 -2.00 -18.73
CA LEU A 362 45.29 -2.83 -17.71
C LEU A 362 44.89 -1.96 -16.52
N ALA A 363 43.60 -1.95 -16.21
CA ALA A 363 43.14 -1.48 -14.90
C ALA A 363 43.74 -2.37 -13.79
N ASP A 364 43.88 -1.83 -12.57
CA ASP A 364 44.47 -2.55 -11.43
C ASP A 364 43.86 -3.94 -11.19
N ARG A 365 42.56 -4.11 -11.47
CA ARG A 365 41.84 -5.39 -11.34
C ARG A 365 42.25 -6.46 -12.35
N PHE A 366 42.88 -6.05 -13.46
CA PHE A 366 43.44 -6.92 -14.48
C PHE A 366 44.94 -7.16 -14.30
N VAL A 367 45.55 -6.60 -13.25
CA VAL A 367 46.95 -6.83 -12.90
C VAL A 367 46.97 -7.63 -11.61
N GLU A 368 47.62 -8.79 -11.67
CA GLU A 368 47.98 -9.56 -10.50
C GLU A 368 49.49 -9.69 -10.42
N GLY A 369 50.04 -9.98 -9.25
CA GLY A 369 51.48 -10.16 -9.10
C GLY A 369 51.88 -10.37 -7.65
N THR A 370 53.19 -10.45 -7.43
CA THR A 370 53.74 -10.60 -6.09
C THR A 370 53.72 -9.26 -5.34
N CYS A 371 53.11 -9.26 -4.15
CA CYS A 371 53.01 -8.09 -3.29
C CYS A 371 54.40 -7.56 -2.91
N PRO A 372 54.73 -6.29 -3.20
CA PRO A 372 56.03 -5.70 -2.88
C PRO A 372 56.30 -5.59 -1.37
N LYS A 373 55.24 -5.66 -0.54
CA LYS A 373 55.33 -5.48 0.92
C LYS A 373 55.49 -6.79 1.69
N CYS A 374 54.83 -7.87 1.26
CA CYS A 374 54.78 -9.13 2.03
C CYS A 374 55.07 -10.40 1.22
N GLY A 375 55.37 -10.28 -0.07
CA GLY A 375 55.69 -11.41 -0.95
C GLY A 375 54.50 -12.33 -1.26
N TYR A 376 53.26 -11.90 -1.06
CA TYR A 376 52.08 -12.67 -1.50
C TYR A 376 52.01 -12.72 -3.03
N GLU A 377 52.08 -13.91 -3.62
CA GLU A 377 52.26 -14.10 -5.07
C GLU A 377 51.06 -13.69 -5.94
N ASP A 378 49.85 -13.61 -5.37
CA ASP A 378 48.59 -13.34 -6.09
C ASP A 378 47.92 -12.04 -5.63
N ALA A 379 48.73 -11.03 -5.35
CA ALA A 379 48.24 -9.73 -4.95
C ALA A 379 47.65 -8.97 -6.15
N ARG A 380 46.57 -8.22 -5.93
CA ARG A 380 45.94 -7.38 -6.96
C ARG A 380 46.73 -6.09 -7.17
N GLY A 381 46.53 -5.43 -8.31
CA GLY A 381 47.22 -4.19 -8.68
C GLY A 381 47.00 -3.03 -7.71
N ASP A 382 45.88 -3.01 -6.99
CA ASP A 382 45.49 -1.94 -6.08
C ASP A 382 45.75 -2.28 -4.60
N GLN A 383 45.64 -3.56 -4.25
CA GLN A 383 45.66 -4.02 -2.87
C GLN A 383 46.10 -5.47 -2.73
N CYS A 384 46.92 -5.75 -1.71
CA CYS A 384 47.24 -7.11 -1.32
C CYS A 384 46.15 -7.69 -0.39
N ASP A 385 45.51 -8.79 -0.80
CA ASP A 385 44.49 -9.45 0.04
C ASP A 385 45.07 -10.14 1.29
N LYS A 386 46.40 -10.33 1.37
CA LYS A 386 47.06 -10.96 2.52
C LYS A 386 47.45 -9.95 3.61
N CYS A 387 48.09 -8.84 3.25
CA CYS A 387 48.57 -7.83 4.21
C CYS A 387 47.78 -6.52 4.20
N SER A 388 46.77 -6.41 3.33
CA SER A 388 45.95 -5.21 3.10
C SER A 388 46.76 -3.97 2.67
N GLY A 389 48.02 -4.15 2.27
CA GLY A 389 48.86 -3.05 1.78
C GLY A 389 48.35 -2.53 0.45
N LEU A 390 48.25 -1.19 0.34
CA LEU A 390 47.95 -0.46 -0.88
C LEU A 390 49.24 -0.04 -1.59
N TYR A 391 49.23 -0.07 -2.91
CA TYR A 391 50.33 0.31 -3.81
C TYR A 391 49.75 0.43 -5.23
N ASN A 392 50.51 1.00 -6.16
CA ASN A 392 50.11 1.06 -7.56
C ASN A 392 50.41 -0.27 -8.28
N ALA A 393 49.68 -0.57 -9.35
CA ALA A 393 49.87 -1.80 -10.12
C ALA A 393 51.28 -1.91 -10.73
N THR A 394 51.94 -0.78 -10.98
CA THR A 394 53.33 -0.68 -11.44
C THR A 394 54.36 -1.11 -10.38
N GLU A 395 53.97 -1.14 -9.10
CA GLU A 395 54.83 -1.56 -7.98
C GLU A 395 54.77 -3.08 -7.73
N LEU A 396 53.90 -3.82 -8.41
CA LEU A 396 53.83 -5.27 -8.26
C LEU A 396 55.11 -5.93 -8.80
N ILE A 397 55.64 -6.88 -8.02
CA ILE A 397 56.76 -7.72 -8.45
C ILE A 397 56.20 -8.84 -9.34
N ASN A 398 56.83 -9.13 -10.48
CA ASN A 398 56.33 -10.10 -11.46
C ASN A 398 54.85 -9.88 -11.82
N PRO A 399 54.48 -8.69 -12.35
CA PRO A 399 53.11 -8.43 -12.72
C PRO A 399 52.71 -9.39 -13.85
N ARG A 400 51.44 -9.78 -13.85
CA ARG A 400 50.82 -10.61 -14.86
C ARG A 400 49.43 -10.08 -15.17
N CYS A 401 49.08 -10.12 -16.44
CA CYS A 401 47.76 -9.77 -16.92
C CYS A 401 46.78 -10.90 -16.58
N LYS A 402 45.66 -10.58 -15.93
CA LYS A 402 44.63 -11.56 -15.58
C LYS A 402 43.94 -12.19 -16.80
N LEU A 403 44.00 -11.54 -17.96
CA LEU A 403 43.29 -11.96 -19.17
C LEU A 403 44.04 -13.03 -19.95
N ASP A 404 45.38 -12.95 -20.01
CA ASP A 404 46.21 -13.84 -20.83
C ASP A 404 47.46 -14.38 -20.11
N ASN A 405 47.65 -13.99 -18.84
CA ASN A 405 48.75 -14.38 -17.97
C ASN A 405 50.15 -13.89 -18.41
N ASN A 406 50.26 -13.02 -19.42
CA ASN A 406 51.53 -12.43 -19.85
C ASN A 406 51.98 -11.30 -18.91
N THR A 407 53.29 -11.02 -18.87
CA THR A 407 53.84 -9.89 -18.11
C THR A 407 53.53 -8.56 -18.81
N PRO A 408 52.79 -7.64 -18.18
CA PRO A 408 52.55 -6.32 -18.75
C PRO A 408 53.81 -5.44 -18.64
N VAL A 409 53.96 -4.53 -19.59
CA VAL A 409 55.02 -3.51 -19.61
C VAL A 409 54.46 -2.17 -19.16
N VAL A 410 55.24 -1.35 -18.46
CA VAL A 410 54.80 0.01 -18.10
C VAL A 410 54.89 0.89 -19.33
N ARG A 411 53.80 1.60 -19.67
CA ARG A 411 53.77 2.59 -20.74
C ARG A 411 53.14 3.89 -20.25
N GLU A 412 53.60 4.98 -20.83
CA GLU A 412 53.00 6.30 -20.65
C GLU A 412 51.70 6.41 -21.45
N SER A 413 50.67 6.98 -20.83
CA SER A 413 49.34 7.17 -21.38
C SER A 413 48.88 8.60 -21.11
N LYS A 414 48.52 9.35 -22.15
CA LYS A 414 47.99 10.70 -22.01
C LYS A 414 46.57 10.67 -21.46
N HIS A 415 46.26 11.57 -20.53
CA HIS A 415 44.96 11.69 -19.91
C HIS A 415 44.56 13.14 -19.68
N LEU A 416 43.25 13.38 -19.74
CA LEU A 416 42.66 14.67 -19.40
C LEU A 416 42.14 14.65 -17.96
N PHE A 417 42.22 15.80 -17.30
CA PHE A 417 41.83 16.02 -15.92
C PHE A 417 40.88 17.22 -15.82
N LEU A 418 39.88 17.11 -14.95
CA LEU A 418 39.07 18.24 -14.51
C LEU A 418 39.76 18.87 -13.30
N ASP A 419 40.12 20.15 -13.42
CA ASP A 419 40.86 20.92 -12.41
C ASP A 419 39.95 21.36 -11.26
N LEU A 420 39.51 20.38 -10.44
CA LEU A 420 38.60 20.63 -9.31
C LEU A 420 39.22 21.54 -8.23
N ASP A 421 40.54 21.55 -8.10
CA ASP A 421 41.29 22.46 -7.24
C ASP A 421 41.03 23.93 -7.61
N LYS A 422 41.03 24.25 -8.91
CA LYS A 422 40.68 25.59 -9.42
C LYS A 422 39.20 25.94 -9.23
N LEU A 423 38.32 24.94 -9.23
CA LEU A 423 36.87 25.10 -9.10
C LEU A 423 36.39 25.15 -7.64
N GLN A 424 37.21 24.68 -6.69
CA GLN A 424 36.84 24.55 -5.28
C GLN A 424 36.21 25.83 -4.68
N PRO A 425 36.77 27.05 -4.86
CA PRO A 425 36.16 28.25 -4.25
C PRO A 425 34.71 28.48 -4.69
N LYS A 426 34.41 28.27 -5.98
CA LYS A 426 33.05 28.41 -6.52
C LYS A 426 32.15 27.25 -6.06
N CYS A 427 32.69 26.04 -5.97
CA CYS A 427 31.96 24.89 -5.45
C CYS A 427 31.59 25.06 -3.97
N GLU A 428 32.48 25.64 -3.14
CA GLU A 428 32.20 25.93 -1.74
C GLU A 428 31.11 26.98 -1.57
N GLU A 429 31.14 28.05 -2.38
CA GLU A 429 30.08 29.05 -2.40
C GLU A 429 28.72 28.43 -2.76
N TYR A 430 28.71 27.60 -3.81
CA TYR A 430 27.55 26.84 -4.24
C TYR A 430 26.99 25.93 -3.12
N VAL A 431 27.85 25.12 -2.49
CA VAL A 431 27.46 24.18 -1.43
C VAL A 431 26.93 24.93 -0.21
N ASN A 432 27.58 26.01 0.22
CA ASN A 432 27.16 26.78 1.39
C ASN A 432 25.77 27.40 1.20
N LYS A 433 25.47 27.90 0.00
CA LYS A 433 24.16 28.43 -0.34
C LYS A 433 23.10 27.33 -0.40
N THR A 434 23.31 26.33 -1.25
CA THR A 434 22.27 25.34 -1.58
C THR A 434 22.00 24.35 -0.45
N ALA A 435 23.01 24.00 0.35
CA ALA A 435 22.82 23.10 1.49
C ALA A 435 21.86 23.69 2.53
N ALA A 436 21.90 25.02 2.72
CA ALA A 436 20.99 25.72 3.62
C ALA A 436 19.61 25.93 2.98
N GLU A 437 19.55 26.51 1.78
CA GLU A 437 18.29 26.83 1.08
C GLU A 437 17.44 25.59 0.79
N GLY A 438 18.08 24.48 0.42
CA GLY A 438 17.40 23.23 0.11
C GLY A 438 17.35 22.23 1.26
N SER A 439 17.82 22.59 2.47
CA SER A 439 17.77 21.72 3.66
C SER A 439 18.33 20.31 3.39
N TRP A 440 19.59 20.23 2.95
CA TRP A 440 20.22 18.96 2.62
C TRP A 440 20.22 17.98 3.80
N SER A 441 20.12 16.69 3.49
CA SER A 441 20.30 15.62 4.47
C SER A 441 21.64 15.76 5.22
N SER A 442 21.61 15.56 6.54
CA SER A 442 22.76 15.86 7.42
C SER A 442 24.01 15.05 7.07
N ASN A 443 23.85 13.77 6.77
CA ASN A 443 24.90 12.89 6.26
C ASN A 443 25.48 13.39 4.92
N GLY A 444 24.64 13.85 3.98
CA GLY A 444 25.08 14.47 2.73
C GLY A 444 25.93 15.73 2.94
N VAL A 445 25.53 16.59 3.87
CA VAL A 445 26.29 17.79 4.26
C VAL A 445 27.63 17.41 4.88
N THR A 446 27.66 16.45 5.81
CA THR A 446 28.89 16.00 6.47
C THR A 446 29.90 15.43 5.46
N ILE A 447 29.46 14.57 4.54
CA ILE A 447 30.32 13.97 3.52
C ILE A 447 30.91 15.07 2.61
N THR A 448 30.07 15.97 2.13
CA THR A 448 30.49 17.05 1.22
C THR A 448 31.51 17.96 1.90
N ARG A 449 31.25 18.38 3.15
CA ARG A 449 32.17 19.25 3.91
C ARG A 449 33.52 18.58 4.17
N ASN A 450 33.55 17.27 4.43
CA ASN A 450 34.80 16.54 4.63
C ASN A 450 35.68 16.56 3.36
N TRP A 451 35.08 16.31 2.20
CA TRP A 451 35.79 16.39 0.91
C TRP A 451 36.35 17.78 0.62
N LEU A 452 35.57 18.84 0.87
CA LEU A 452 36.02 20.22 0.68
C LEU A 452 37.16 20.58 1.65
N LYS A 453 37.06 20.13 2.91
CA LYS A 453 38.09 20.36 3.93
C LYS A 453 39.42 19.65 3.61
N GLU A 454 39.37 18.46 3.00
CA GLU A 454 40.58 17.74 2.55
C GLU A 454 41.30 18.48 1.42
N GLY A 455 40.59 19.31 0.65
CA GLY A 455 41.08 19.97 -0.54
C GLY A 455 40.78 19.13 -1.79
N LEU A 456 40.23 19.78 -2.82
CA LEU A 456 39.96 19.12 -4.09
C LEU A 456 41.25 19.05 -4.90
N HIS A 457 41.39 17.97 -5.67
CA HIS A 457 42.53 17.74 -6.56
C HIS A 457 42.04 17.49 -7.99
N PRO A 458 42.86 17.77 -9.02
CA PRO A 458 42.53 17.41 -10.39
C PRO A 458 42.12 15.94 -10.50
N ARG A 459 40.99 15.67 -11.16
CA ARG A 459 40.46 14.30 -11.33
C ARG A 459 40.54 13.87 -12.78
N CYS A 460 41.17 12.73 -13.03
CA CYS A 460 41.26 12.17 -14.38
C CYS A 460 39.86 11.80 -14.92
N ILE A 461 39.47 12.40 -16.04
CA ILE A 461 38.16 12.23 -16.68
C ILE A 461 38.21 11.33 -17.92
N THR A 462 39.32 10.64 -18.18
CA THR A 462 39.50 9.79 -19.38
C THR A 462 39.98 8.40 -19.02
N ARG A 463 39.64 7.38 -19.81
CA ARG A 463 40.07 5.99 -19.62
C ARG A 463 40.40 5.31 -20.94
N ASP A 464 41.34 4.37 -20.87
CA ASP A 464 41.72 3.46 -21.96
C ASP A 464 40.73 2.29 -22.08
N LEU A 465 39.47 2.62 -22.37
CA LEU A 465 38.39 1.66 -22.58
C LEU A 465 37.80 1.83 -23.98
N LYS A 466 37.13 0.79 -24.47
CA LYS A 466 36.38 0.85 -25.73
C LYS A 466 34.92 1.21 -25.50
N TRP A 467 34.37 0.82 -24.35
CA TRP A 467 32.98 1.04 -23.99
C TRP A 467 32.79 2.30 -23.12
N GLY A 468 32.53 3.43 -23.78
CA GLY A 468 32.32 4.74 -23.16
C GLY A 468 32.05 5.82 -24.20
N VAL A 469 31.80 7.06 -23.74
CA VAL A 469 31.62 8.20 -24.64
C VAL A 469 32.97 8.60 -25.27
N PRO A 470 33.08 8.72 -26.60
CA PRO A 470 34.32 9.09 -27.26
C PRO A 470 34.72 10.54 -26.96
N ILE A 471 36.03 10.79 -26.91
CA ILE A 471 36.61 12.10 -26.56
C ILE A 471 36.89 12.89 -27.86
N PRO A 472 36.38 14.13 -28.01
CA PRO A 472 36.54 14.93 -29.23
C PRO A 472 37.86 15.71 -29.20
N VAL A 473 38.99 15.00 -29.03
CA VAL A 473 40.34 15.58 -28.97
C VAL A 473 41.31 14.71 -29.77
N ASP A 474 42.11 15.34 -30.62
CA ASP A 474 43.14 14.65 -31.41
C ASP A 474 44.09 13.85 -30.49
N GLY A 475 44.33 12.59 -30.85
CA GLY A 475 45.18 11.68 -30.08
C GLY A 475 44.47 10.93 -28.95
N PHE A 476 43.15 11.11 -28.80
CA PHE A 476 42.30 10.37 -27.85
C PHE A 476 41.35 9.38 -28.53
N ASP A 477 41.57 9.01 -29.81
CA ASP A 477 40.69 8.15 -30.61
C ASP A 477 40.44 6.75 -30.01
N THR A 478 41.37 6.26 -29.17
CA THR A 478 41.28 4.95 -28.51
C THR A 478 40.85 5.06 -27.04
N LYS A 479 40.37 6.22 -26.61
CA LYS A 479 40.01 6.53 -25.22
C LYS A 479 38.57 7.02 -25.15
N VAL A 480 37.99 6.87 -23.97
CA VAL A 480 36.63 7.32 -23.67
C VAL A 480 36.62 8.13 -22.39
N PHE A 481 35.56 8.92 -22.19
CA PHE A 481 35.34 9.58 -20.91
C PHE A 481 35.20 8.55 -19.79
N TYR A 482 35.73 8.91 -18.62
CA TYR A 482 35.58 8.12 -17.42
C TYR A 482 34.15 8.24 -16.90
N VAL A 483 33.54 7.11 -16.54
CA VAL A 483 32.14 7.05 -16.07
C VAL A 483 31.82 8.03 -14.94
N TRP A 484 32.78 8.34 -14.07
CA TRP A 484 32.56 9.29 -12.97
C TRP A 484 32.50 10.77 -13.40
N PHE A 485 32.89 11.07 -14.65
CA PHE A 485 32.67 12.38 -15.27
C PHE A 485 31.31 12.45 -15.94
N ASP A 486 30.92 11.44 -16.73
CA ASP A 486 29.75 11.52 -17.60
C ASP A 486 28.46 10.89 -17.03
N ALA A 487 28.53 10.05 -15.99
CA ALA A 487 27.33 9.41 -15.42
C ALA A 487 26.30 10.41 -14.89
N CYS A 488 26.73 11.48 -14.21
CA CYS A 488 25.82 12.54 -13.76
C CYS A 488 25.26 13.37 -14.93
N ILE A 489 26.00 13.49 -16.05
CA ILE A 489 25.50 14.08 -17.31
C ILE A 489 24.42 13.16 -17.94
N GLY A 490 24.35 11.90 -17.50
CA GLY A 490 23.24 10.99 -17.79
C GLY A 490 21.86 11.57 -17.44
N TYR A 491 21.73 12.39 -16.39
CA TYR A 491 20.42 12.97 -16.04
C TYR A 491 19.86 13.93 -17.10
N PRO A 492 20.61 14.98 -17.53
CA PRO A 492 20.17 15.83 -18.63
C PRO A 492 20.05 15.07 -19.94
N SER A 493 20.93 14.10 -20.25
CA SER A 493 20.82 13.34 -21.50
C SER A 493 19.61 12.42 -21.55
N ILE A 494 19.26 11.75 -20.44
CA ILE A 494 18.03 10.97 -20.34
C ILE A 494 16.81 11.89 -20.51
N THR A 495 16.85 13.10 -19.94
CA THR A 495 15.79 14.10 -20.13
C THR A 495 15.70 14.57 -21.59
N ALA A 496 16.83 14.69 -22.29
CA ALA A 496 16.89 15.02 -23.71
C ALA A 496 16.35 13.90 -24.62
N ASN A 497 16.40 12.64 -24.18
CA ASN A 497 15.70 11.54 -24.87
C ASN A 497 14.20 11.49 -24.55
N TYR A 498 13.76 12.15 -23.47
CA TYR A 498 12.34 12.28 -23.11
C TYR A 498 11.66 13.43 -23.85
N THR A 499 12.35 14.56 -24.02
CA THR A 499 11.83 15.74 -24.72
C THR A 499 12.96 16.57 -25.33
N ASP A 500 12.72 17.12 -26.51
CA ASP A 500 13.64 18.06 -27.17
C ASP A 500 13.82 19.36 -26.36
N GLU A 501 12.84 19.70 -25.51
CA GLU A 501 12.83 20.92 -24.67
C GLU A 501 13.49 20.70 -23.30
N TRP A 502 14.39 19.73 -23.16
CA TRP A 502 15.02 19.34 -21.89
C TRP A 502 15.77 20.49 -21.17
N GLU A 503 16.26 21.47 -21.92
CA GLU A 503 16.91 22.65 -21.36
C GLU A 503 15.96 23.50 -20.51
N LYS A 504 14.63 23.42 -20.73
CA LYS A 504 13.66 24.07 -19.83
C LYS A 504 13.72 23.52 -18.41
N TRP A 505 14.13 22.26 -18.24
CA TRP A 505 14.32 21.63 -16.93
C TRP A 505 15.73 21.85 -16.38
N TRP A 506 16.76 21.67 -17.23
CA TRP A 506 18.16 21.63 -16.79
C TRP A 506 18.93 22.94 -16.94
N LYS A 507 18.36 23.96 -17.59
CA LYS A 507 18.95 25.29 -17.75
C LYS A 507 17.97 26.41 -17.34
N ASN A 508 17.19 26.15 -16.30
CA ASN A 508 16.20 27.08 -15.76
C ASN A 508 16.21 27.09 -14.21
N PRO A 509 17.31 27.51 -13.57
CA PRO A 509 17.45 27.49 -12.11
C PRO A 509 16.47 28.39 -11.36
N ASP A 510 15.83 29.36 -12.03
CA ASP A 510 14.91 30.30 -11.40
C ASP A 510 13.52 29.70 -11.17
N ASP A 511 13.05 28.83 -12.07
CA ASP A 511 11.72 28.21 -11.99
C ASP A 511 11.75 26.73 -11.57
N VAL A 512 12.91 26.06 -11.60
CA VAL A 512 13.04 24.61 -11.37
C VAL A 512 13.83 24.31 -10.11
N LYS A 513 13.27 23.45 -9.25
CA LYS A 513 13.98 22.89 -8.09
C LYS A 513 14.37 21.43 -8.34
N LEU A 514 15.67 21.14 -8.37
CA LEU A 514 16.21 19.79 -8.54
C LEU A 514 16.35 19.06 -7.20
N TYR A 515 15.68 17.92 -7.07
CA TYR A 515 15.78 16.99 -5.95
C TYR A 515 16.52 15.73 -6.40
N GLN A 516 17.55 15.33 -5.67
CA GLN A 516 18.33 14.12 -5.99
C GLN A 516 18.33 13.12 -4.83
N PHE A 517 18.03 11.86 -5.13
CA PHE A 517 17.94 10.77 -4.17
C PHE A 517 19.01 9.73 -4.41
N MET A 518 19.80 9.40 -3.38
CA MET A 518 20.93 8.48 -3.54
C MET A 518 21.41 7.87 -2.21
N GLY A 519 22.20 6.81 -2.32
CA GLY A 519 23.02 6.31 -1.21
C GLY A 519 24.25 7.20 -0.98
N LYS A 520 24.79 7.16 0.25
CA LYS A 520 25.91 8.01 0.68
C LYS A 520 27.17 7.98 -0.19
N ASP A 521 27.43 6.87 -0.87
CA ASP A 521 28.61 6.70 -1.73
C ASP A 521 28.58 7.61 -2.97
N ASN A 522 27.38 8.04 -3.40
CA ASN A 522 27.20 8.87 -4.58
C ASN A 522 27.28 10.38 -4.28
N VAL A 523 27.26 10.78 -3.00
CA VAL A 523 27.18 12.18 -2.58
C VAL A 523 28.26 13.06 -3.24
N PRO A 524 29.56 12.71 -3.20
CA PRO A 524 30.60 13.58 -3.77
C PRO A 524 30.42 13.87 -5.26
N PHE A 525 29.81 12.95 -6.01
CA PHE A 525 29.59 13.12 -7.44
C PHE A 525 28.48 14.13 -7.75
N HIS A 526 27.53 14.29 -6.83
CA HIS A 526 26.36 15.14 -7.00
C HIS A 526 26.50 16.48 -6.29
N THR A 527 27.37 16.57 -5.28
CA THR A 527 27.59 17.83 -4.53
C THR A 527 28.91 18.51 -4.88
N ILE A 528 29.85 17.80 -5.51
CA ILE A 528 31.18 18.33 -5.88
C ILE A 528 31.44 18.17 -7.38
N VAL A 529 31.56 16.94 -7.88
CA VAL A 529 32.06 16.69 -9.25
C VAL A 529 31.12 17.28 -10.30
N PHE A 530 29.84 16.93 -10.25
CA PHE A 530 28.86 17.39 -11.23
C PHE A 530 28.59 18.90 -11.13
N PRO A 531 28.31 19.48 -9.94
CA PRO A 531 28.18 20.94 -9.83
C PRO A 531 29.43 21.71 -10.25
N SER A 532 30.63 21.20 -9.95
CA SER A 532 31.88 21.83 -10.43
C SER A 532 32.00 21.77 -11.95
N THR A 533 31.55 20.67 -12.57
CA THR A 533 31.49 20.52 -14.02
C THR A 533 30.50 21.51 -14.63
N GLU A 534 29.30 21.64 -14.07
CA GLU A 534 28.28 22.61 -14.48
C GLU A 534 28.81 24.06 -14.35
N ILE A 535 29.40 24.41 -13.21
CA ILE A 535 30.04 25.72 -12.96
C ILE A 535 31.16 26.00 -13.99
N ALA A 536 31.95 24.98 -14.33
CA ALA A 536 33.05 25.11 -15.28
C ALA A 536 32.57 25.44 -16.70
N THR A 537 31.33 25.13 -17.07
CA THR A 537 30.77 25.49 -18.39
C THR A 537 30.42 26.96 -18.53
N GLY A 538 30.10 27.64 -17.42
CA GLY A 538 29.57 29.01 -17.44
C GLY A 538 28.12 29.14 -17.95
N ASP A 539 27.42 28.03 -18.22
CA ASP A 539 26.01 28.03 -18.61
C ASP A 539 25.09 28.19 -17.39
N ASN A 540 23.83 28.56 -17.65
CA ASN A 540 22.80 28.76 -16.63
C ASN A 540 22.12 27.45 -16.19
N TRP A 541 22.89 26.51 -15.62
CA TRP A 541 22.37 25.21 -15.19
C TRP A 541 21.40 25.27 -14.01
N THR A 542 20.42 24.37 -14.01
CA THR A 542 19.59 24.05 -12.84
C THR A 542 20.39 23.19 -11.88
N PHE A 543 20.94 23.83 -10.84
CA PHE A 543 21.71 23.11 -9.83
C PHE A 543 20.84 22.33 -8.84
N LEU A 544 21.46 21.35 -8.18
CA LEU A 544 20.87 20.61 -7.06
C LEU A 544 20.33 21.59 -6.00
N HIS A 545 19.02 21.50 -5.74
CA HIS A 545 18.33 22.19 -4.66
C HIS A 545 18.41 21.35 -3.39
N HIS A 546 17.90 20.11 -3.40
CA HIS A 546 17.85 19.23 -2.23
C HIS A 546 18.44 17.85 -2.51
N ILE A 547 19.36 17.40 -1.64
CA ILE A 547 19.91 16.03 -1.67
C ILE A 547 19.35 15.19 -0.51
N SER A 548 18.68 14.09 -0.87
CA SER A 548 18.20 13.08 0.07
C SER A 548 19.13 11.87 0.07
N THR A 549 19.98 11.79 1.10
CA THR A 549 21.02 10.77 1.22
C THR A 549 20.59 9.67 2.18
N CYS A 550 20.70 8.42 1.73
CA CYS A 550 20.50 7.24 2.56
C CYS A 550 21.82 6.59 3.00
N ASP A 551 21.82 6.12 4.25
CA ASP A 551 22.77 5.13 4.75
C ASP A 551 22.43 3.72 4.24
N TYR A 552 23.19 2.69 4.64
CA TYR A 552 22.99 1.35 4.10
C TYR A 552 21.81 0.62 4.74
N LEU A 553 21.06 -0.12 3.92
CA LEU A 553 20.22 -1.21 4.39
C LEU A 553 21.06 -2.50 4.39
N ASN A 554 21.25 -3.07 5.57
CA ASN A 554 21.85 -4.38 5.79
C ASN A 554 20.80 -5.49 5.76
N TYR A 555 21.22 -6.75 5.64
CA TYR A 555 20.34 -7.91 5.54
C TYR A 555 20.65 -8.92 6.65
N GLU A 556 19.69 -9.12 7.56
CA GLU A 556 19.82 -9.97 8.75
C GLU A 556 21.13 -9.67 9.51
N SER A 557 22.04 -10.64 9.63
CA SER A 557 23.31 -10.47 10.35
C SER A 557 24.44 -9.86 9.52
N GLY A 558 24.22 -9.50 8.26
CA GLY A 558 25.29 -9.05 7.37
C GLY A 558 24.85 -8.13 6.23
N LYS A 559 25.62 -8.16 5.13
CA LYS A 559 25.37 -7.36 3.92
C LYS A 559 24.77 -8.20 2.81
N PHE A 560 24.01 -7.57 1.92
CA PHE A 560 23.61 -8.17 0.64
C PHE A 560 24.85 -8.67 -0.12
N SER A 561 24.76 -9.87 -0.72
CA SER A 561 25.88 -10.47 -1.46
C SER A 561 25.38 -11.36 -2.58
N LYS A 562 25.53 -10.88 -3.82
CA LYS A 562 25.15 -11.62 -5.03
C LYS A 562 25.96 -12.92 -5.18
N SER A 563 27.27 -12.84 -5.00
CA SER A 563 28.17 -14.02 -5.12
C SER A 563 27.89 -15.12 -4.10
N ARG A 564 27.39 -14.76 -2.90
CA ARG A 564 27.01 -15.73 -1.86
C ARG A 564 25.52 -16.08 -1.83
N GLY A 565 24.72 -15.48 -2.72
CA GLY A 565 23.26 -15.62 -2.73
C GLY A 565 22.58 -15.15 -1.44
N VAL A 566 23.13 -14.13 -0.77
CA VAL A 566 22.60 -13.60 0.49
C VAL A 566 21.81 -12.32 0.22
N GLY A 567 20.54 -12.32 0.64
CA GLY A 567 19.64 -11.18 0.53
C GLY A 567 18.52 -11.38 -0.50
N VAL A 568 17.53 -10.50 -0.40
CA VAL A 568 16.44 -10.40 -1.37
C VAL A 568 16.84 -9.42 -2.48
N PHE A 569 16.66 -9.84 -3.72
CA PHE A 569 16.93 -9.05 -4.91
C PHE A 569 15.60 -8.67 -5.58
N GLY A 570 15.56 -7.56 -6.30
CA GLY A 570 14.31 -7.01 -6.81
C GLY A 570 13.53 -7.99 -7.69
N ASN A 571 14.25 -8.81 -8.47
CA ASN A 571 13.65 -9.80 -9.37
C ASN A 571 13.04 -11.01 -8.64
N ASN A 572 13.41 -11.27 -7.38
CA ASN A 572 12.97 -12.43 -6.62
C ASN A 572 12.08 -12.09 -5.42
N ALA A 573 11.91 -10.80 -5.11
CA ALA A 573 10.93 -10.33 -4.12
C ALA A 573 9.50 -10.79 -4.47
N ARG A 574 9.14 -10.74 -5.77
CA ARG A 574 7.85 -11.22 -6.28
C ARG A 574 7.59 -12.71 -6.04
N ASP A 575 8.64 -13.52 -6.01
CA ASP A 575 8.54 -14.97 -5.82
C ASP A 575 8.16 -15.36 -4.39
N THR A 576 8.02 -14.39 -3.48
CA THR A 576 7.50 -14.63 -2.12
C THR A 576 5.98 -14.72 -2.09
N GLY A 577 5.29 -14.26 -3.14
CA GLY A 577 3.83 -14.12 -3.17
C GLY A 577 3.29 -12.97 -2.32
N VAL A 578 4.18 -12.17 -1.71
CA VAL A 578 3.80 -10.98 -0.94
C VAL A 578 3.64 -9.79 -1.89
N PRO A 579 2.52 -9.03 -1.82
CA PRO A 579 2.31 -7.86 -2.67
C PRO A 579 3.40 -6.79 -2.54
N SER A 580 3.69 -6.07 -3.62
CA SER A 580 4.73 -5.04 -3.66
C SER A 580 4.55 -3.93 -2.62
N ASP A 581 3.31 -3.50 -2.34
CA ASP A 581 3.05 -2.50 -1.31
C ASP A 581 3.51 -2.93 0.09
N VAL A 582 3.45 -4.22 0.44
CA VAL A 582 3.97 -4.68 1.75
C VAL A 582 5.50 -4.53 1.80
N TRP A 583 6.19 -4.76 0.68
CA TRP A 583 7.63 -4.49 0.56
C TRP A 583 7.94 -3.00 0.64
N ARG A 584 7.18 -2.17 -0.09
CA ARG A 584 7.32 -0.71 -0.04
C ARG A 584 7.15 -0.20 1.39
N TYR A 585 6.08 -0.61 2.07
CA TYR A 585 5.80 -0.24 3.45
C TYR A 585 6.98 -0.54 4.37
N TYR A 586 7.45 -1.79 4.37
CA TYR A 586 8.51 -2.21 5.26
C TYR A 586 9.81 -1.43 5.03
N LEU A 587 10.21 -1.29 3.76
CA LEU A 587 11.44 -0.60 3.40
C LEU A 587 11.37 0.89 3.78
N LEU A 588 10.23 1.53 3.57
CA LEU A 588 10.02 2.95 3.89
C LEU A 588 9.92 3.19 5.39
N ALA A 589 9.24 2.30 6.12
CA ALA A 589 9.15 2.36 7.58
C ALA A 589 10.49 2.08 8.28
N SER A 590 11.46 1.51 7.56
CA SER A 590 12.83 1.25 8.00
C SER A 590 13.86 1.98 7.13
N ARG A 591 13.47 3.07 6.47
CA ARG A 591 14.37 3.83 5.58
C ARG A 591 15.61 4.33 6.35
N PRO A 592 16.83 4.08 5.86
CA PRO A 592 18.08 4.45 6.52
C PRO A 592 18.40 5.94 6.31
N GLU A 593 17.66 6.83 6.98
CA GLU A 593 17.81 8.28 6.79
C GLU A 593 18.98 8.89 7.58
N THR A 594 19.24 8.36 8.78
CA THR A 594 20.21 8.94 9.74
C THR A 594 21.32 7.98 10.12
N ALA A 595 21.12 6.68 9.89
CA ALA A 595 22.05 5.61 10.19
C ALA A 595 21.66 4.36 9.39
N ASP A 596 22.59 3.42 9.29
CA ASP A 596 22.34 2.11 8.68
C ASP A 596 21.15 1.41 9.36
N THR A 597 20.31 0.74 8.57
CA THR A 597 19.18 -0.09 9.06
C THR A 597 19.37 -1.55 8.67
N VAL A 598 18.56 -2.44 9.25
CA VAL A 598 18.67 -3.88 9.02
C VAL A 598 17.32 -4.44 8.60
N PHE A 599 17.27 -5.12 7.46
CA PHE A 599 16.14 -5.94 7.08
C PHE A 599 16.13 -7.24 7.89
N THR A 600 15.01 -7.58 8.52
CA THR A 600 14.81 -8.91 9.11
C THR A 600 13.43 -9.47 8.76
N TRP A 601 13.35 -10.77 8.52
CA TRP A 601 12.05 -11.41 8.20
C TRP A 601 11.06 -11.37 9.37
N ASN A 602 11.56 -11.39 10.61
CA ASN A 602 10.70 -11.25 11.80
C ASN A 602 9.99 -9.89 11.81
N ASP A 603 10.75 -8.81 11.62
CA ASP A 603 10.20 -7.45 11.60
C ASP A 603 9.29 -7.26 10.37
N PHE A 604 9.65 -7.81 9.21
CA PHE A 604 8.82 -7.78 8.01
C PHE A 604 7.42 -8.37 8.24
N VAL A 605 7.34 -9.57 8.81
CA VAL A 605 6.07 -10.24 9.13
C VAL A 605 5.32 -9.51 10.26
N ALA A 606 6.03 -9.06 11.29
CA ALA A 606 5.43 -8.35 12.42
C ALA A 606 4.77 -7.04 11.97
N ARG A 607 5.44 -6.23 11.15
CA ARG A 607 4.89 -4.96 10.65
C ARG A 607 3.70 -5.16 9.72
N ASN A 608 3.72 -6.18 8.86
CA ASN A 608 2.54 -6.54 8.08
C ASN A 608 1.36 -6.91 9.00
N ASN A 609 1.57 -7.80 9.95
CA ASN A 609 0.48 -8.34 10.77
C ASN A 609 -0.06 -7.33 11.80
N ASN A 610 0.81 -6.49 12.37
CA ASN A 610 0.46 -5.61 13.47
C ASN A 610 0.15 -4.18 13.02
N GLU A 611 0.84 -3.66 12.01
CA GLU A 611 0.68 -2.26 11.57
C GLU A 611 -0.24 -2.19 10.34
N LEU A 612 0.05 -2.95 9.28
CA LEU A 612 -0.80 -2.94 8.09
C LEU A 612 -2.14 -3.63 8.36
N LEU A 613 -2.14 -4.88 8.81
CA LEU A 613 -3.37 -5.65 8.98
C LEU A 613 -4.18 -5.21 10.21
N ALA A 614 -3.56 -5.15 11.40
CA ALA A 614 -4.29 -4.92 12.66
C ALA A 614 -4.61 -3.44 12.96
N ASN A 615 -3.94 -2.47 12.31
CA ASN A 615 -4.27 -1.05 12.41
C ASN A 615 -4.99 -0.55 11.14
N LEU A 616 -4.27 -0.33 10.04
CA LEU A 616 -4.83 0.28 8.83
C LEU A 616 -5.94 -0.56 8.18
N GLY A 617 -5.63 -1.82 7.88
CA GLY A 617 -6.57 -2.78 7.32
C GLY A 617 -7.79 -2.97 8.21
N ASN A 618 -7.59 -3.05 9.53
CA ASN A 618 -8.69 -3.17 10.49
C ASN A 618 -9.60 -1.95 10.50
N PHE A 619 -9.05 -0.74 10.51
CA PHE A 619 -9.84 0.50 10.48
C PHE A 619 -10.70 0.56 9.23
N CYS A 620 -10.10 0.44 8.05
CA CYS A 620 -10.82 0.47 6.77
C CYS A 620 -11.89 -0.61 6.70
N ASN A 621 -11.52 -1.87 6.99
CA ASN A 621 -12.43 -3.01 6.90
C ASN A 621 -13.61 -2.90 7.88
N ARG A 622 -13.42 -2.39 9.10
CA ARG A 622 -14.51 -2.22 10.07
C ARG A 622 -15.54 -1.20 9.59
N VAL A 623 -15.11 -0.06 9.08
CA VAL A 623 -16.01 1.00 8.61
C VAL A 623 -16.72 0.57 7.34
N VAL A 624 -15.97 0.13 6.32
CA VAL A 624 -16.53 -0.24 5.02
C VAL A 624 -17.50 -1.42 5.15
N LYS A 625 -17.18 -2.46 5.94
CA LYS A 625 -18.14 -3.57 6.17
C LYS A 625 -19.37 -3.16 6.94
N PHE A 626 -19.26 -2.22 7.89
CA PHE A 626 -20.42 -1.75 8.63
C PHE A 626 -21.38 -0.97 7.72
N LEU A 627 -20.82 -0.18 6.79
CA LEU A 627 -21.57 0.58 5.78
C LEU A 627 -22.15 -0.33 4.68
N ASP A 628 -21.37 -1.29 4.18
CA ASP A 628 -21.77 -2.24 3.12
C ASP A 628 -22.81 -3.28 3.58
N GLY A 629 -23.12 -3.33 4.89
CA GLY A 629 -24.09 -4.28 5.45
C GLY A 629 -25.53 -4.03 4.97
N ASN A 630 -26.11 -5.03 4.27
CA ASN A 630 -27.47 -4.99 3.69
C ASN A 630 -28.61 -4.80 4.71
N THR A 631 -28.39 -5.06 6.00
CA THR A 631 -29.40 -4.85 7.04
C THR A 631 -29.28 -3.48 7.73
N LYS A 632 -28.32 -2.65 7.32
CA LYS A 632 -28.01 -1.37 7.98
C LYS A 632 -28.09 -0.19 7.03
N TYR A 633 -27.10 -0.05 6.15
CA TYR A 633 -26.94 1.08 5.24
C TYR A 633 -26.85 0.65 3.77
N ALA A 634 -26.61 -0.65 3.50
CA ALA A 634 -26.54 -1.21 2.15
C ALA A 634 -25.63 -0.42 1.20
N GLY A 635 -24.47 0.03 1.71
CA GLY A 635 -23.47 0.76 0.95
C GLY A 635 -23.75 2.25 0.77
N VAL A 636 -24.84 2.80 1.32
CA VAL A 636 -25.20 4.23 1.18
C VAL A 636 -24.68 5.03 2.38
N LEU A 637 -23.81 6.01 2.13
CA LEU A 637 -23.26 6.90 3.16
C LEU A 637 -24.35 7.80 3.76
N PRO A 638 -24.57 7.78 5.08
CA PRO A 638 -25.58 8.62 5.71
C PRO A 638 -25.14 10.08 5.85
N ALA A 639 -26.09 10.97 6.12
CA ALA A 639 -25.80 12.36 6.43
C ALA A 639 -25.28 12.49 7.88
N PRO A 640 -24.18 13.24 8.11
CA PRO A 640 -23.74 13.55 9.47
C PRO A 640 -24.68 14.54 10.16
N GLU A 641 -24.75 14.48 11.48
CA GLU A 641 -25.43 15.47 12.32
C GLU A 641 -24.55 16.72 12.45
N PRO A 642 -24.93 17.88 11.88
CA PRO A 642 -24.05 19.05 11.78
C PRO A 642 -23.58 19.58 13.14
N SER A 643 -24.45 19.51 14.15
CA SER A 643 -24.14 19.98 15.51
C SER A 643 -22.98 19.22 16.16
N ARG A 644 -22.70 17.98 15.73
CA ARG A 644 -21.63 17.15 16.28
C ARG A 644 -20.26 17.45 15.69
N ILE A 645 -20.19 17.97 14.46
CA ILE A 645 -18.92 18.27 13.76
C ILE A 645 -18.60 19.77 13.73
N ALA A 646 -19.53 20.61 14.19
CA ALA A 646 -19.37 22.05 14.24
C ALA A 646 -18.12 22.47 15.04
N PRO A 647 -17.42 23.54 14.61
CA PRO A 647 -16.31 24.10 15.37
C PRO A 647 -16.70 24.40 16.82
N GLY A 648 -15.89 23.96 17.79
CA GLY A 648 -16.13 24.15 19.22
C GLY A 648 -17.09 23.14 19.88
N ALA A 649 -17.63 22.17 19.14
CA ALA A 649 -18.46 21.12 19.72
C ALA A 649 -17.63 20.15 20.58
N ASP A 650 -18.12 19.81 21.78
CA ASP A 650 -17.50 18.82 22.67
C ASP A 650 -17.97 17.39 22.32
N THR A 651 -17.57 16.91 21.15
CA THR A 651 -17.89 15.55 20.68
C THR A 651 -16.63 14.78 20.29
N ALA A 652 -16.72 13.45 20.26
CA ALA A 652 -15.64 12.61 19.74
C ALA A 652 -15.37 12.88 18.25
N ASP A 653 -16.41 13.25 17.49
CA ASP A 653 -16.33 13.52 16.04
C ASP A 653 -15.51 14.78 15.77
N ARG A 654 -15.79 15.86 16.51
CA ARG A 654 -15.04 17.11 16.37
C ARG A 654 -13.59 16.95 16.82
N ARG A 655 -13.35 16.30 17.96
CA ARG A 655 -12.00 16.01 18.44
C ARG A 655 -11.18 15.22 17.41
N LEU A 656 -11.78 14.21 16.76
CA LEU A 656 -11.10 13.48 15.69
C LEU A 656 -10.69 14.42 14.55
N ILE A 657 -11.60 15.30 14.09
CA ILE A 657 -11.29 16.26 13.02
C ILE A 657 -10.11 17.16 13.39
N ASP A 658 -10.08 17.68 14.62
CA ASP A 658 -8.99 18.53 15.12
C ASP A 658 -7.65 17.79 15.21
N ASP A 659 -7.67 16.56 15.74
CA ASP A 659 -6.49 15.70 15.85
C ASP A 659 -5.94 15.36 14.46
N VAL A 660 -6.82 15.01 13.51
CA VAL A 660 -6.43 14.67 12.13
C VAL A 660 -5.84 15.88 11.42
N ASN A 661 -6.40 17.08 11.58
CA ASN A 661 -5.83 18.30 10.99
C ASN A 661 -4.43 18.60 11.54
N THR A 662 -4.21 18.39 12.85
CA THR A 662 -2.89 18.54 13.47
C THR A 662 -1.88 17.53 12.89
N LEU A 663 -2.28 16.27 12.75
CA LEU A 663 -1.44 15.22 12.17
C LEU A 663 -1.19 15.45 10.67
N LEU A 664 -2.18 15.95 9.93
CA LEU A 664 -2.07 16.27 8.50
C LEU A 664 -1.06 17.40 8.27
N ALA A 665 -1.13 18.47 9.05
CA ALA A 665 -0.15 19.55 8.99
C ALA A 665 1.28 19.04 9.25
N ARG A 666 1.44 18.16 10.24
CA ARG A 666 2.72 17.50 10.53
C ARG A 666 3.20 16.60 9.39
N TYR A 667 2.29 15.86 8.76
CA TYR A 667 2.62 15.04 7.59
C TYR A 667 3.13 15.90 6.43
N ILE A 668 2.44 17.01 6.13
CA ILE A 668 2.81 17.94 5.07
C ILE A 668 4.20 18.54 5.34
N GLU A 669 4.44 19.04 6.54
CA GLU A 669 5.75 19.56 6.95
C GLU A 669 6.86 18.52 6.77
N GLN A 670 6.62 17.29 7.22
CA GLN A 670 7.58 16.19 7.09
C GLN A 670 7.86 15.85 5.63
N MET A 671 6.83 15.80 4.78
CA MET A 671 7.00 15.43 3.38
C MET A 671 7.61 16.55 2.54
N ASP A 672 7.29 17.82 2.83
CA ASP A 672 7.95 18.99 2.24
C ASP A 672 9.46 19.02 2.59
N GLY A 673 9.81 18.59 3.81
CA GLY A 673 11.20 18.38 4.26
C GLY A 673 11.84 17.05 3.84
N VAL A 674 11.16 16.22 3.03
CA VAL A 674 11.63 14.90 2.56
C VAL A 674 11.95 13.91 3.71
N HIS A 675 11.26 14.04 4.84
CA HIS A 675 11.30 13.14 6.00
C HIS A 675 10.36 11.94 5.80
N ILE A 676 10.63 11.14 4.76
CA ILE A 676 9.77 10.06 4.26
C ILE A 676 9.38 9.06 5.35
N ARG A 677 10.33 8.60 6.18
CA ARG A 677 10.04 7.63 7.25
C ARG A 677 9.06 8.20 8.28
N SER A 678 9.25 9.47 8.66
CA SER A 678 8.38 10.16 9.62
C SER A 678 7.01 10.44 9.04
N GLY A 679 6.94 10.83 7.76
CA GLY A 679 5.69 11.01 7.02
C GLY A 679 4.84 9.74 7.04
N LEU A 680 5.41 8.59 6.68
CA LEU A 680 4.70 7.29 6.73
C LEU A 680 4.19 6.98 8.14
N ARG A 681 5.01 7.22 9.17
CA ARG A 681 4.60 7.02 10.56
C ARG A 681 3.39 7.90 10.92
N THR A 682 3.38 9.16 10.50
CA THR A 682 2.24 10.05 10.72
C THR A 682 0.97 9.55 10.03
N VAL A 683 1.05 8.96 8.83
CA VAL A 683 -0.13 8.32 8.20
C VAL A 683 -0.66 7.16 9.05
N MET A 684 0.23 6.34 9.62
CA MET A 684 -0.15 5.24 10.52
C MET A 684 -0.73 5.74 11.84
N ASP A 685 -0.25 6.87 12.36
CA ASP A 685 -0.82 7.55 13.53
C ASP A 685 -2.25 8.05 13.25
N ILE A 686 -2.51 8.61 12.06
CA ILE A 686 -3.86 9.01 11.61
C ILE A 686 -4.81 7.81 11.58
N SER A 687 -4.36 6.68 11.02
CA SER A 687 -5.12 5.43 11.03
C SER A 687 -5.39 4.92 12.46
N ALA A 688 -4.37 4.96 13.33
CA ALA A 688 -4.52 4.53 14.73
C ALA A 688 -5.53 5.41 15.47
N ARG A 689 -5.51 6.72 15.23
CA ARG A 689 -6.49 7.67 15.77
C ARG A 689 -7.92 7.36 15.29
N GLY A 690 -8.07 6.95 14.03
CA GLY A 690 -9.33 6.43 13.50
C GLY A 690 -9.84 5.19 14.24
N ASN A 691 -8.96 4.22 14.53
CA ASN A 691 -9.33 3.05 15.35
C ASN A 691 -9.80 3.44 16.75
N VAL A 692 -9.09 4.36 17.43
CA VAL A 692 -9.46 4.89 18.75
C VAL A 692 -10.84 5.56 18.68
N TYR A 693 -11.08 6.36 17.66
CA TYR A 693 -12.38 7.02 17.46
C TYR A 693 -13.53 6.02 17.34
N LEU A 694 -13.37 4.93 16.57
CA LEU A 694 -14.40 3.89 16.48
C LEU A 694 -14.68 3.20 17.83
N GLN A 695 -13.65 3.10 18.69
CA GLN A 695 -13.77 2.52 20.02
C GLN A 695 -14.46 3.49 21.00
N GLU A 696 -14.07 4.77 21.02
CA GLU A 696 -14.68 5.83 21.83
C GLU A 696 -16.17 6.01 21.49
N SER A 697 -16.49 5.99 20.20
CA SER A 697 -17.86 6.09 19.70
C SER A 697 -18.65 4.79 19.85
N LYS A 698 -18.01 3.67 20.22
CA LYS A 698 -18.61 2.33 20.32
C LYS A 698 -19.39 1.94 19.06
N LEU A 699 -18.74 2.00 17.89
CA LEU A 699 -19.39 1.62 16.64
C LEU A 699 -19.75 0.12 16.63
N ASP A 700 -21.00 -0.18 16.93
CA ASP A 700 -21.59 -1.51 16.98
C ASP A 700 -23.11 -1.48 16.62
N ASN A 701 -23.79 -2.62 16.75
CA ASN A 701 -25.23 -2.69 16.47
C ASN A 701 -26.07 -1.89 17.48
N THR A 702 -25.60 -1.74 18.72
CA THR A 702 -26.30 -0.98 19.77
C THR A 702 -26.32 0.50 19.39
N LEU A 703 -25.18 1.05 18.98
CA LEU A 703 -25.10 2.44 18.51
C LEU A 703 -26.05 2.70 17.33
N PHE A 704 -26.08 1.78 16.37
CA PHE A 704 -26.97 1.87 15.21
C PHE A 704 -28.47 1.87 15.59
N ASN A 705 -28.86 1.01 16.55
CA ASN A 705 -30.25 0.83 16.96
C ASN A 705 -30.74 1.93 17.92
N GLU A 706 -29.90 2.39 18.84
CA GLU A 706 -30.29 3.27 19.95
C GLU A 706 -29.90 4.73 19.73
N HIS A 707 -28.85 5.00 18.95
CA HIS A 707 -28.25 6.32 18.79
C HIS A 707 -27.94 6.64 17.32
N ARG A 708 -28.96 6.55 16.46
CA ARG A 708 -28.81 6.59 15.01
C ARG A 708 -28.06 7.81 14.47
N ALA A 709 -28.39 9.02 14.92
CA ALA A 709 -27.73 10.25 14.47
C ALA A 709 -26.22 10.27 14.79
N GLN A 710 -25.81 9.70 15.92
CA GLN A 710 -24.41 9.54 16.26
C GLN A 710 -23.75 8.48 15.37
N CYS A 711 -24.39 7.33 15.16
CA CYS A 711 -23.89 6.29 14.26
C CYS A 711 -23.66 6.82 12.84
N ASP A 712 -24.61 7.59 12.31
CA ASP A 712 -24.57 8.20 10.98
C ASP A 712 -23.37 9.16 10.86
N THR A 713 -23.18 10.02 11.87
CA THR A 713 -22.04 10.95 11.92
C THR A 713 -20.71 10.20 11.98
N VAL A 714 -20.63 9.13 12.79
CA VAL A 714 -19.43 8.31 12.93
C VAL A 714 -19.01 7.67 11.62
N LEU A 715 -19.97 7.13 10.86
CA LEU A 715 -19.70 6.55 9.56
C LEU A 715 -19.32 7.60 8.52
N ALA A 716 -19.99 8.76 8.50
CA ALA A 716 -19.66 9.85 7.59
C ALA A 716 -18.22 10.35 7.80
N VAL A 717 -17.83 10.61 9.06
CA VAL A 717 -16.47 11.07 9.40
C VAL A 717 -15.44 9.98 9.15
N ALA A 718 -15.67 8.74 9.60
CA ALA A 718 -14.70 7.66 9.44
C ALA A 718 -14.48 7.26 7.97
N THR A 719 -15.53 7.26 7.14
CA THR A 719 -15.40 6.96 5.70
C THR A 719 -14.61 8.04 4.98
N ASN A 720 -14.86 9.32 5.31
CA ASN A 720 -14.06 10.43 4.79
C ASN A 720 -12.60 10.40 5.27
N LEU A 721 -12.35 9.95 6.51
CA LEU A 721 -11.00 9.75 7.01
C LEU A 721 -10.27 8.65 6.23
N ILE A 722 -10.95 7.54 5.89
CA ILE A 722 -10.38 6.49 5.01
C ILE A 722 -10.03 7.07 3.64
N TYR A 723 -10.89 7.94 3.10
CA TYR A 723 -10.63 8.59 1.82
C TYR A 723 -9.41 9.50 1.86
N LEU A 724 -9.24 10.30 2.93
CA LEU A 724 -8.02 11.07 3.16
C LEU A 724 -6.79 10.17 3.31
N ILE A 725 -6.88 9.10 4.12
CA ILE A 725 -5.78 8.13 4.28
C ILE A 725 -5.36 7.53 2.94
N GLY A 726 -6.31 7.25 2.03
CA GLY A 726 -6.01 6.83 0.67
C GLY A 726 -5.07 7.80 -0.05
N ALA A 727 -5.34 9.11 0.03
CA ALA A 727 -4.49 10.16 -0.54
C ALA A 727 -3.10 10.21 0.10
N LEU A 728 -3.04 10.14 1.43
CA LEU A 728 -1.77 10.17 2.18
C LEU A 728 -0.93 8.90 1.98
N LEU A 729 -1.58 7.77 1.69
CA LEU A 729 -0.91 6.51 1.37
C LEU A 729 -0.46 6.44 -0.08
N HIS A 730 -1.06 7.18 -1.01
CA HIS A 730 -0.72 7.10 -2.44
C HIS A 730 0.80 7.19 -2.71
N PRO A 731 1.57 8.08 -2.06
CA PRO A 731 3.02 8.11 -2.21
C PRO A 731 3.73 6.81 -1.77
N PHE A 732 3.24 6.14 -0.73
CA PHE A 732 3.89 5.00 -0.11
C PHE A 732 3.40 3.66 -0.64
N LEU A 733 2.08 3.51 -0.76
CA LEU A 733 1.34 2.27 -1.06
C LEU A 733 0.30 2.54 -2.17
N PRO A 734 0.74 2.78 -3.42
CA PRO A 734 -0.16 3.20 -4.50
C PRO A 734 -1.24 2.17 -4.83
N ALA A 735 -0.94 0.86 -4.77
CA ALA A 735 -1.95 -0.17 -5.05
C ALA A 735 -3.02 -0.25 -3.95
N THR A 736 -2.62 -0.04 -2.71
CA THR A 736 -3.50 0.03 -1.54
C THR A 736 -4.38 1.27 -1.61
N SER A 737 -3.82 2.41 -1.98
CA SER A 737 -4.56 3.66 -2.21
C SER A 737 -5.65 3.48 -3.29
N ALA A 738 -5.29 2.91 -4.44
CA ALA A 738 -6.25 2.59 -5.51
C ALA A 738 -7.32 1.58 -5.06
N CYS A 739 -6.96 0.61 -4.21
CA CYS A 739 -7.91 -0.32 -3.61
C CYS A 739 -8.92 0.40 -2.70
N ILE A 740 -8.46 1.34 -1.87
CA ILE A 740 -9.33 2.18 -1.04
C ILE A 740 -10.28 2.99 -1.92
N ALA A 741 -9.77 3.68 -2.94
CA ALA A 741 -10.58 4.49 -3.87
C ALA A 741 -11.68 3.66 -4.53
N ARG A 742 -11.33 2.44 -5.02
CA ARG A 742 -12.29 1.49 -5.60
C ARG A 742 -13.34 1.01 -4.60
N GLN A 743 -12.95 0.61 -3.39
CA GLN A 743 -13.89 0.19 -2.34
C GLN A 743 -14.83 1.33 -1.93
N LEU A 744 -14.35 2.58 -1.97
CA LEU A 744 -15.16 3.74 -1.68
C LEU A 744 -15.93 4.28 -2.89
N ASN A 745 -15.79 3.71 -4.09
CA ASN A 745 -16.33 4.28 -5.34
C ASN A 745 -16.01 5.79 -5.49
N ALA A 746 -14.78 6.16 -5.17
CA ALA A 746 -14.27 7.52 -5.27
C ALA A 746 -13.08 7.58 -6.24
N PRO A 747 -12.82 8.70 -6.92
CA PRO A 747 -11.57 8.87 -7.65
C PRO A 747 -10.38 8.93 -6.68
N GLU A 748 -9.15 8.81 -7.17
CA GLU A 748 -8.00 9.23 -6.37
C GLU A 748 -8.07 10.75 -6.14
N ARG A 749 -7.51 11.24 -5.03
CA ARG A 749 -7.60 12.65 -4.65
C ARG A 749 -6.24 13.27 -4.34
N ILE A 750 -6.16 14.59 -4.50
CA ILE A 750 -5.03 15.41 -4.06
C ILE A 750 -4.94 15.41 -2.53
N ILE A 751 -3.75 15.74 -2.04
CA ILE A 751 -3.51 15.97 -0.61
C ILE A 751 -3.83 17.43 -0.30
N THR A 752 -4.92 17.66 0.42
CA THR A 752 -5.38 18.98 0.87
C THR A 752 -4.71 19.37 2.19
N ASP A 753 -4.74 20.66 2.53
CA ASP A 753 -4.16 21.18 3.77
C ASP A 753 -5.07 20.98 5.00
N ALA A 754 -6.32 20.57 4.77
CA ALA A 754 -7.31 20.31 5.82
C ALA A 754 -8.10 19.02 5.54
N PHE A 755 -8.57 18.40 6.63
CA PHE A 755 -9.49 17.28 6.61
C PHE A 755 -10.93 17.76 6.55
N GLU A 756 -11.58 17.46 5.43
CA GLU A 756 -12.98 17.78 5.14
C GLU A 756 -13.78 16.53 4.76
N LEU A 757 -15.11 16.62 4.85
CA LEU A 757 -16.03 15.56 4.48
C LEU A 757 -16.40 15.67 3.00
N GLU A 758 -15.53 15.17 2.14
CA GLU A 758 -15.63 15.25 0.67
C GLU A 758 -16.61 14.26 0.05
N LEU A 759 -16.85 13.14 0.73
CA LEU A 759 -17.89 12.16 0.40
C LEU A 759 -19.19 12.60 1.06
N GLY A 760 -20.15 12.99 0.23
CA GLY A 760 -21.44 13.52 0.67
C GLY A 760 -22.45 12.44 1.04
N ALA A 761 -23.53 12.86 1.72
CA ALA A 761 -24.67 11.99 2.02
C ALA A 761 -25.29 11.41 0.73
N GLY A 762 -25.70 10.15 0.78
CA GLY A 762 -26.23 9.42 -0.38
C GLY A 762 -25.15 8.89 -1.32
N HIS A 763 -23.86 9.09 -1.03
CA HIS A 763 -22.77 8.45 -1.76
C HIS A 763 -22.87 6.91 -1.64
N VAL A 764 -22.77 6.19 -2.75
CA VAL A 764 -22.80 4.71 -2.75
C VAL A 764 -21.40 4.14 -2.92
N ILE A 765 -20.92 3.44 -1.89
CA ILE A 765 -19.61 2.79 -1.90
C ILE A 765 -19.57 1.49 -2.71
N GLY A 766 -18.37 1.09 -3.11
CA GLY A 766 -18.08 -0.22 -3.67
C GLY A 766 -18.20 -1.34 -2.63
N LYS A 767 -17.80 -2.56 -3.01
CA LYS A 767 -17.84 -3.73 -2.14
C LYS A 767 -16.65 -3.75 -1.18
N ALA A 768 -16.88 -4.20 0.06
CA ALA A 768 -15.82 -4.34 1.04
C ALA A 768 -14.82 -5.45 0.65
N GLU A 769 -13.52 -5.15 0.74
CA GLU A 769 -12.43 -6.09 0.47
C GLU A 769 -11.33 -5.97 1.54
N TYR A 770 -10.61 -7.06 1.81
CA TYR A 770 -9.45 -7.02 2.71
C TYR A 770 -8.26 -6.35 2.01
N LEU A 771 -7.74 -5.26 2.60
CA LEU A 771 -6.55 -4.56 2.07
C LEU A 771 -5.26 -5.39 2.23
N PHE A 772 -5.16 -6.15 3.33
CA PHE A 772 -3.97 -6.93 3.65
C PHE A 772 -4.36 -8.33 4.11
N ALA A 773 -3.45 -9.27 3.90
CA ALA A 773 -3.57 -10.64 4.41
C ALA A 773 -2.55 -10.88 5.52
N ARG A 774 -2.88 -11.76 6.46
CA ARG A 774 -1.93 -12.22 7.48
C ARG A 774 -0.83 -13.03 6.81
N ILE A 775 0.42 -12.73 7.14
CA ILE A 775 1.56 -13.58 6.78
C ILE A 775 1.79 -14.58 7.91
N ASP A 776 1.78 -15.88 7.59
CA ASP A 776 2.10 -16.94 8.55
C ASP A 776 3.57 -16.86 8.96
N GLU A 777 3.84 -16.87 10.26
CA GLU A 777 5.19 -16.85 10.83
C GLU A 777 6.05 -18.02 10.35
N LYS A 778 5.44 -19.14 9.93
CA LYS A 778 6.17 -20.27 9.32
C LYS A 778 6.92 -19.87 8.04
N LYS A 779 6.45 -18.84 7.32
CA LYS A 779 7.14 -18.32 6.12
C LYS A 779 8.50 -17.71 6.41
N ILE A 780 8.74 -17.26 7.64
CA ILE A 780 10.00 -16.65 8.06
C ILE A 780 11.16 -17.62 7.84
N ASP A 781 11.02 -18.86 8.31
CA ASP A 781 12.09 -19.85 8.20
C ASP A 781 12.28 -20.34 6.76
N GLU A 782 11.18 -20.45 5.99
CA GLU A 782 11.23 -20.75 4.55
C GLU A 782 12.03 -19.68 3.79
N TRP A 783 11.75 -18.41 4.04
CA TRP A 783 12.41 -17.31 3.36
C TRP A 783 13.85 -17.11 3.83
N ARG A 784 14.16 -17.27 5.11
CA ARG A 784 15.55 -17.31 5.58
C ARG A 784 16.34 -18.41 4.90
N ALA A 785 15.77 -19.60 4.73
CA ALA A 785 16.42 -20.68 4.01
C ALA A 785 16.62 -20.36 2.52
N LYS A 786 15.65 -19.68 1.90
CA LYS A 786 15.71 -19.29 0.47
C LYS A 786 16.69 -18.16 0.19
N PHE A 787 16.81 -17.18 1.08
CA PHE A 787 17.54 -15.93 0.86
C PHE A 787 18.76 -15.73 1.77
N GLY A 788 19.06 -16.67 2.67
CA GLY A 788 20.23 -16.63 3.55
C GLY A 788 21.54 -17.11 2.92
N GLY A 789 21.52 -17.55 1.66
CA GLY A 789 22.70 -18.04 0.93
C GLY A 789 23.39 -19.24 1.58
N SER A 790 24.69 -19.40 1.32
CA SER A 790 25.53 -20.48 1.89
C SER A 790 25.98 -20.24 3.35
N GLN A 791 25.45 -19.21 4.03
CA GLN A 791 25.74 -18.92 5.45
C GLN A 791 25.31 -20.02 6.44
N LYS A 792 24.68 -21.10 5.95
CA LYS A 792 24.45 -22.33 6.74
C LYS A 792 25.74 -22.84 7.41
N GLU A 793 26.92 -22.60 6.86
CA GLU A 793 28.19 -23.07 7.46
C GLU A 793 28.72 -22.18 8.59
N THR A 794 28.51 -20.86 8.53
CA THR A 794 29.00 -19.91 9.54
C THR A 794 28.18 -19.96 10.83
N ASP A 795 26.85 -20.01 10.74
CA ASP A 795 25.99 -20.11 11.93
C ASP A 795 26.07 -21.49 12.59
N ALA A 796 26.30 -22.55 11.81
CA ALA A 796 26.58 -23.87 12.34
C ALA A 796 27.94 -23.92 13.06
N ASN A 797 28.95 -23.18 12.55
CA ASN A 797 30.26 -23.07 13.20
C ASN A 797 30.25 -22.16 14.43
N GLU A 798 29.44 -21.10 14.48
CA GLU A 798 29.26 -20.27 15.68
C GLU A 798 28.44 -20.99 16.77
N LYS A 799 27.41 -21.76 16.40
CA LYS A 799 26.72 -22.67 17.33
C LYS A 799 27.64 -23.80 17.82
N LYS A 800 28.62 -24.25 17.02
CA LYS A 800 29.66 -25.20 17.46
C LYS A 800 30.72 -24.55 18.34
N LYS A 801 31.17 -23.31 18.05
CA LYS A 801 32.11 -22.53 18.88
C LYS A 801 31.51 -22.19 20.24
N SER A 802 30.28 -21.69 20.28
CA SER A 802 29.57 -21.39 21.55
C SER A 802 29.29 -22.63 22.40
N LYS A 803 29.05 -23.80 21.79
CA LYS A 803 28.99 -25.09 22.51
C LYS A 803 30.36 -25.55 23.01
N LYS A 804 31.44 -25.32 22.27
CA LYS A 804 32.82 -25.64 22.67
C LYS A 804 33.29 -24.75 23.83
N ASP A 805 32.95 -23.46 23.82
CA ASP A 805 33.30 -22.51 24.90
C ASP A 805 32.46 -22.73 26.18
N LYS A 806 31.19 -23.12 26.05
CA LYS A 806 30.38 -23.59 27.20
C LYS A 806 30.89 -24.90 27.81
N SER A 807 31.54 -25.77 27.01
CA SER A 807 32.17 -27.01 27.53
C SER A 807 33.49 -26.76 28.28
N LYS A 808 34.29 -25.78 27.83
CA LYS A 808 35.53 -25.36 28.51
C LYS A 808 35.27 -24.59 29.81
N SER A 809 34.17 -23.83 29.87
CA SER A 809 33.73 -23.13 31.09
C SER A 809 33.28 -24.09 32.20
N LYS A 810 32.57 -25.18 31.86
CA LYS A 810 32.08 -26.18 32.82
C LYS A 810 33.16 -27.12 33.40
N SER A 811 34.32 -27.26 32.75
CA SER A 811 35.41 -28.07 33.30
C SER A 811 36.26 -27.31 34.34
N LYS A 812 36.23 -25.97 34.36
CA LYS A 812 36.97 -25.16 35.34
C LYS A 812 36.20 -24.87 36.63
N THR A 813 34.90 -25.19 36.69
CA THR A 813 34.04 -24.91 37.86
C THR A 813 33.81 -26.11 38.78
N LYS A 814 34.32 -27.32 38.44
CA LYS A 814 34.19 -28.51 39.30
C LYS A 814 35.35 -28.74 40.28
N ASP A 815 36.47 -28.04 40.13
CA ASP A 815 37.66 -28.25 40.98
C ASP A 815 37.82 -27.23 42.13
N LYS A 816 36.84 -26.35 42.39
CA LYS A 816 36.97 -25.28 43.41
C LYS A 816 35.82 -25.14 44.42
N ALA A 817 35.01 -26.17 44.62
CA ALA A 817 33.96 -26.17 45.64
C ALA A 817 34.09 -27.37 46.60
N ASN A 818 35.16 -27.39 47.40
CA ASN A 818 35.21 -28.16 48.66
C ASN A 818 36.35 -27.64 49.57
N ALA A 819 36.03 -26.65 50.42
CA ALA A 819 36.67 -26.26 51.70
C ALA A 819 36.14 -24.87 52.12
N SER A 820 35.01 -24.77 52.84
CA SER A 820 34.89 -24.54 54.31
C SER A 820 35.73 -23.35 54.84
N SER A 821 35.14 -22.16 55.03
CA SER A 821 34.45 -21.65 56.24
C SER A 821 35.36 -21.15 57.39
N ASN A 822 35.48 -19.82 57.57
CA ASN A 822 35.33 -19.12 58.87
C ASN A 822 35.44 -17.56 58.73
N PRO A 823 34.90 -16.78 59.71
CA PRO A 823 34.31 -15.44 59.52
C PRO A 823 35.21 -14.23 59.92
N PRO A 824 34.75 -12.96 59.75
CA PRO A 824 35.61 -11.82 59.48
C PRO A 824 35.90 -10.90 60.68
N LYS A 825 36.93 -10.05 60.55
CA LYS A 825 37.13 -8.83 61.36
C LYS A 825 37.66 -7.66 60.50
N ASP A 826 36.85 -6.62 60.49
CA ASP A 826 37.11 -5.18 60.71
C ASP A 826 38.12 -4.35 59.91
N VAL A 827 37.71 -3.06 59.87
CA VAL A 827 38.43 -1.78 59.69
C VAL A 827 38.42 -1.26 58.25
N ALA A 828 37.52 -0.37 57.80
CA ALA A 828 37.04 0.95 58.25
C ALA A 828 37.61 2.09 57.37
N ASN A 829 36.67 2.94 56.92
CA ASN A 829 36.76 4.38 56.62
C ASN A 829 37.83 4.84 55.58
N ALA A 830 37.61 5.83 54.72
CA ALA A 830 36.82 7.04 54.84
C ALA A 830 36.62 7.71 53.46
N ASP A 831 35.45 8.32 53.31
CA ASP A 831 35.15 9.67 52.80
C ASP A 831 35.46 10.12 51.35
N ILE A 832 34.41 10.40 50.55
CA ILE A 832 33.65 11.66 50.34
C ILE A 832 34.40 12.60 49.35
N VAL A 833 33.78 12.88 48.19
CA VAL A 833 33.23 14.20 47.77
C VAL A 833 33.04 14.21 46.25
N ILE A 834 31.81 14.54 45.87
CA ILE A 834 31.31 14.89 44.54
C ILE A 834 31.53 16.40 44.34
N SER A 835 31.95 16.84 43.14
CA SER A 835 31.47 18.12 42.59
C SER A 835 31.47 18.11 41.06
N THR A 836 30.24 18.11 40.53
CA THR A 836 29.71 18.76 39.32
C THR A 836 30.67 19.48 38.35
N SER A 837 30.59 19.13 37.06
CA SER A 837 29.95 19.93 35.99
C SER A 837 29.51 19.03 34.84
#